data_AF-D8LH65-F1
#
_entry.id   AF-D8LH65-F1
#
_cell.length_a   1.000
_cell.length_b   1.000
_cell.length_c   1.000
_cell.angle_alpha   90.00
_cell.angle_beta   90.00
_cell.angle_gamma   90.00
#
_symmetry.space_group_name_H-M   'P 1'
#
loop_
_entity.id
_entity.type
_entity.pdbx_description
1 polymer ?
#
loop_
_entity_poly.entity_id
_entity_poly.type
_entity_poly.pdbx_seq_one_letter_code
_entity_poly.pdbx_strand_id
1 'polypeptide(L)'
;MYVSGSIVHWIGKSATTQFAGNGAQNYGGALYVESGSTVAWEGNTATTSFVNNTSRRTGAAVRVDDSNISWTGDLAMTQFIDNYSLGAALEIAESTVSWTGHGATTEFVNNSATDVSGGALSVTDSFVSWTGDNATTKLINNTSIVSGGALWAVTSNVSWTGDNATTQFIDNTAANNAGALLTTGSTVSWTGDNATTQFVNNSAGIGGAVGLESGSVSFAGDTKFTSNVASVGNGGALAAVNAFGSTESSTLVLNGTATFFNTSAANGGGLSILGSCNLTFGAGDVRFLENSAAIAGGAVFLAGTSVGPTFTDVTFSFNSAEIGGAASIWDRDDGQGAAVSNIGYISSVANISFSGNGFDCPSGTFLDWNEFTSVANVTYPSVYQDLLTALDIFNFDLSWILSVGCVVRTDFHDRLLVSTIGPIVGLMLLTCTYACALQIHQGSSQNLQSVWNKHVSMVLLLTFFVYSNVSAILFKAFACEQLGESIYLRSDYRIECDSPKHQAFKINAGFMIVLYTVGIPTLYAGLVFRDRHLLKKDEADREDTPRVTSTSGLWKPYRPSVFYYEVFECGWRVLLAGVVVFIYPDTAAQIAVTLMIAFAFVIVSEVLSPYSSKWDRWVNRMGHVVVFVSMFVALLLKVDVADEDASSQKVFESVLVAAHVCMVLVVVIEAIVLTSSLRG
;
A
#
# COMPACT_ATOMS: atom_id res chain seq x y z
N MET A 1 15.51 -22.33 -46.44
CA MET A 1 16.43 -23.48 -46.54
C MET A 1 15.85 -24.61 -45.70
N TYR A 2 15.76 -25.82 -46.25
CA TYR A 2 15.25 -26.99 -45.54
C TYR A 2 16.35 -28.04 -45.44
N VAL A 3 16.64 -28.51 -44.23
CA VAL A 3 17.74 -29.41 -43.91
C VAL A 3 17.17 -30.62 -43.18
N SER A 4 17.32 -31.81 -43.76
CA SER A 4 16.84 -33.07 -43.17
C SER A 4 17.90 -34.16 -43.33
N GLY A 5 18.18 -34.91 -42.27
CA GLY A 5 19.21 -35.96 -42.22
C GLY A 5 20.61 -35.51 -42.70
N SER A 6 20.95 -34.22 -42.52
CA SER A 6 22.10 -33.61 -43.19
C SER A 6 22.90 -32.68 -42.28
N ILE A 7 24.16 -32.43 -42.67
CA ILE A 7 25.04 -31.45 -42.02
C ILE A 7 25.28 -30.28 -42.97
N VAL A 8 24.98 -29.07 -42.51
CA VAL A 8 25.26 -27.81 -43.22
C VAL A 8 26.16 -26.95 -42.35
N HIS A 9 27.30 -26.53 -42.90
CA HIS A 9 28.24 -25.66 -42.21
C HIS A 9 28.71 -24.55 -43.14
N TRP A 10 28.69 -23.29 -42.70
CA TRP A 10 29.27 -22.18 -43.46
C TRP A 10 30.18 -21.29 -42.61
N ILE A 11 31.23 -20.79 -43.26
CA ILE A 11 32.28 -19.97 -42.64
C ILE A 11 32.24 -18.56 -43.23
N GLY A 12 31.87 -17.57 -42.42
CA GLY A 12 31.93 -16.16 -42.75
C GLY A 12 33.36 -15.63 -42.59
N LYS A 13 34.10 -15.46 -43.71
CA LYS A 13 35.48 -14.95 -43.66
C LYS A 13 35.61 -13.41 -43.66
N SER A 14 34.48 -12.69 -43.63
CA SER A 14 34.30 -11.21 -43.57
C SER A 14 32.98 -10.76 -44.25
N ALA A 15 32.07 -11.69 -44.54
CA ALA A 15 30.87 -11.45 -45.34
C ALA A 15 29.60 -11.48 -44.47
N THR A 16 28.62 -10.65 -44.83
CA THR A 16 27.28 -10.70 -44.26
C THR A 16 26.50 -11.85 -44.90
N THR A 17 26.07 -12.83 -44.10
CA THR A 17 25.09 -13.84 -44.51
C THR A 17 23.71 -13.34 -44.10
N GLN A 18 22.78 -13.16 -45.05
CA GLN A 18 21.46 -12.62 -44.75
C GLN A 18 20.34 -13.51 -45.30
N PHE A 19 19.38 -13.80 -44.44
CA PHE A 19 18.09 -14.41 -44.77
C PHE A 19 17.00 -13.37 -44.52
N ALA A 20 16.57 -12.69 -45.58
CA ALA A 20 15.61 -11.59 -45.47
C ALA A 20 14.34 -11.80 -46.30
N GLY A 21 13.18 -11.47 -45.73
CA GLY A 21 11.90 -11.45 -46.46
C GLY A 21 11.39 -12.84 -46.85
N ASN A 22 11.80 -13.90 -46.15
CA ASN A 22 11.36 -15.25 -46.47
C ASN A 22 10.02 -15.57 -45.79
N GLY A 23 9.20 -16.39 -46.43
CA GLY A 23 7.88 -16.77 -45.94
C GLY A 23 7.62 -18.26 -46.12
N ALA A 24 7.15 -18.94 -45.06
CA ALA A 24 6.77 -20.35 -45.11
C ALA A 24 5.27 -20.54 -44.81
N GLN A 25 4.66 -21.54 -45.46
CA GLN A 25 3.27 -21.93 -45.14
C GLN A 25 3.17 -22.78 -43.87
N ASN A 26 4.25 -23.42 -43.43
CA ASN A 26 4.25 -24.29 -42.27
C ASN A 26 5.31 -23.87 -41.26
N TYR A 27 6.60 -24.11 -41.55
CA TYR A 27 7.66 -23.98 -40.56
C TYR A 27 8.89 -23.29 -41.15
N GLY A 28 9.61 -22.52 -40.34
CA GLY A 28 10.95 -22.04 -40.64
C GLY A 28 11.01 -21.13 -41.87
N GLY A 29 10.54 -19.88 -41.74
CA GLY A 29 10.44 -18.94 -42.87
C GLY A 29 11.75 -18.83 -43.65
N ALA A 30 12.87 -18.71 -42.96
CA ALA A 30 14.21 -18.74 -43.56
C ALA A 30 14.87 -20.12 -43.49
N LEU A 31 14.76 -20.83 -42.37
CA LEU A 31 15.45 -22.09 -42.13
C LEU A 31 14.55 -23.08 -41.37
N TYR A 32 14.43 -24.30 -41.89
CA TYR A 32 13.82 -25.42 -41.18
C TYR A 32 14.81 -26.59 -41.14
N VAL A 33 15.16 -27.04 -39.93
CA VAL A 33 16.14 -28.09 -39.67
C VAL A 33 15.46 -29.23 -38.93
N GLU A 34 15.53 -30.46 -39.46
CA GLU A 34 14.92 -31.62 -38.81
C GLU A 34 15.66 -32.95 -38.99
N SER A 35 15.19 -33.99 -38.30
CA SER A 35 15.59 -35.39 -38.50
C SER A 35 17.08 -35.65 -38.26
N GLY A 36 17.59 -35.32 -37.09
CA GLY A 36 18.98 -35.49 -36.69
C GLY A 36 19.98 -34.62 -37.46
N SER A 37 19.53 -33.50 -38.02
CA SER A 37 20.38 -32.60 -38.80
C SER A 37 21.26 -31.72 -37.93
N THR A 38 22.35 -31.21 -38.50
CA THR A 38 23.22 -30.22 -37.85
C THR A 38 23.43 -29.03 -38.76
N VAL A 39 23.13 -27.83 -38.27
CA VAL A 39 23.41 -26.58 -38.97
C VAL A 39 24.33 -25.72 -38.12
N ALA A 40 25.48 -25.32 -38.67
CA ALA A 40 26.42 -24.47 -37.96
C ALA A 40 26.93 -23.32 -38.82
N TRP A 41 27.23 -22.19 -38.17
CA TRP A 41 27.95 -21.11 -38.81
C TRP A 41 29.02 -20.51 -37.92
N GLU A 42 30.18 -20.25 -38.51
CA GLU A 42 31.31 -19.64 -37.81
C GLU A 42 31.88 -18.46 -38.59
N GLY A 43 32.46 -17.48 -37.91
CA GLY A 43 33.18 -16.43 -38.61
C GLY A 43 33.58 -15.25 -37.73
N ASN A 44 34.87 -14.92 -37.72
CA ASN A 44 35.35 -13.74 -36.98
C ASN A 44 34.89 -12.47 -37.68
N THR A 45 34.35 -11.51 -36.92
CA THR A 45 33.79 -10.24 -37.43
C THR A 45 32.66 -10.41 -38.47
N ALA A 46 32.15 -11.62 -38.66
CA ALA A 46 31.10 -11.90 -39.64
C ALA A 46 29.71 -11.65 -39.05
N THR A 47 28.77 -11.24 -39.91
CA THR A 47 27.37 -11.03 -39.53
C THR A 47 26.48 -12.08 -40.18
N THR A 48 25.64 -12.74 -39.39
CA THR A 48 24.54 -13.58 -39.89
C THR A 48 23.20 -12.97 -39.44
N SER A 49 22.32 -12.62 -40.37
CA SER A 49 21.05 -11.95 -40.03
C SER A 49 19.82 -12.65 -40.62
N PHE A 50 18.76 -12.70 -39.82
CA PHE A 50 17.43 -13.19 -40.16
C PHE A 50 16.44 -12.03 -39.99
N VAL A 51 16.04 -11.41 -41.10
CA VAL A 51 15.29 -10.15 -41.08
C VAL A 51 13.93 -10.29 -41.79
N ASN A 52 12.85 -9.85 -41.16
CA ASN A 52 11.52 -9.80 -41.79
C ASN A 52 11.07 -11.15 -42.37
N ASN A 53 11.34 -12.25 -41.65
CA ASN A 53 10.89 -13.57 -42.05
C ASN A 53 9.56 -13.91 -41.37
N THR A 54 8.76 -14.73 -42.06
CA THR A 54 7.41 -15.09 -41.62
C THR A 54 7.14 -16.58 -41.78
N SER A 55 6.27 -17.10 -40.92
CA SER A 55 5.75 -18.46 -41.01
C SER A 55 4.27 -18.46 -40.60
N ARG A 56 3.44 -19.28 -41.26
CA ARG A 56 2.02 -19.44 -40.85
C ARG A 56 1.82 -20.39 -39.67
N ARG A 57 2.84 -21.14 -39.23
CA ARG A 57 2.83 -21.84 -37.93
C ARG A 57 3.96 -21.30 -37.08
N THR A 58 5.01 -22.08 -36.84
CA THR A 58 6.09 -21.72 -35.92
C THR A 58 7.43 -21.50 -36.62
N GLY A 59 8.37 -20.86 -35.94
CA GLY A 59 9.69 -20.53 -36.45
C GLY A 59 9.62 -19.51 -37.58
N ALA A 60 9.33 -18.25 -37.26
CA ALA A 60 9.22 -17.18 -38.24
C ALA A 60 10.50 -17.05 -39.08
N ALA A 61 11.66 -17.09 -38.43
CA ALA A 61 12.94 -17.20 -39.11
C ALA A 61 13.40 -18.66 -39.15
N VAL A 62 13.50 -19.30 -37.99
CA VAL A 62 14.15 -20.60 -37.86
C VAL A 62 13.26 -21.55 -37.06
N ARG A 63 13.07 -22.76 -37.57
CA ARG A 63 12.53 -23.90 -36.81
C ARG A 63 13.59 -25.00 -36.77
N VAL A 64 13.86 -25.54 -35.59
CA VAL A 64 14.75 -26.70 -35.39
C VAL A 64 14.03 -27.77 -34.61
N ASP A 65 13.97 -28.99 -35.17
CA ASP A 65 13.22 -30.14 -34.65
C ASP A 65 14.09 -31.39 -34.62
N ASP A 66 14.25 -32.08 -33.48
CA ASP A 66 15.14 -33.25 -33.40
C ASP A 66 16.52 -32.99 -34.04
N SER A 67 17.14 -31.83 -33.78
CA SER A 67 18.31 -31.35 -34.53
C SER A 67 19.18 -30.36 -33.76
N ASN A 68 20.34 -30.03 -34.32
CA ASN A 68 21.32 -29.15 -33.68
C ASN A 68 21.58 -27.89 -34.50
N ILE A 69 21.55 -26.72 -33.85
CA ILE A 69 22.02 -25.46 -34.43
C ILE A 69 23.11 -24.85 -33.57
N SER A 70 24.20 -24.38 -34.17
CA SER A 70 25.22 -23.65 -33.42
C SER A 70 25.87 -22.52 -34.18
N TRP A 71 26.22 -21.42 -33.49
CA TRP A 71 27.02 -20.36 -34.10
C TRP A 71 28.19 -19.88 -33.26
N THR A 72 29.32 -19.61 -33.93
CA THR A 72 30.57 -19.24 -33.28
C THR A 72 31.32 -18.11 -33.98
N GLY A 73 32.24 -17.46 -33.28
CA GLY A 73 33.22 -16.55 -33.88
C GLY A 73 33.51 -15.31 -33.03
N ASP A 74 34.74 -14.82 -33.11
CA ASP A 74 35.16 -13.65 -32.34
C ASP A 74 34.66 -12.37 -33.00
N LEU A 75 34.09 -11.47 -32.20
CA LEU A 75 33.48 -10.21 -32.66
C LEU A 75 32.38 -10.44 -33.73
N ALA A 76 31.85 -11.66 -33.81
CA ALA A 76 30.79 -12.03 -34.74
C ALA A 76 29.46 -11.43 -34.31
N MET A 77 28.54 -11.25 -35.26
CA MET A 77 27.19 -10.77 -34.99
C MET A 77 26.15 -11.75 -35.55
N THR A 78 25.17 -12.14 -34.72
CA THR A 78 23.99 -12.89 -35.17
C THR A 78 22.73 -12.12 -34.80
N GLN A 79 21.83 -11.89 -35.75
CA GLN A 79 20.66 -11.02 -35.57
C GLN A 79 19.37 -11.68 -36.04
N PHE A 80 18.31 -11.56 -35.25
CA PHE A 80 16.93 -11.93 -35.58
C PHE A 80 16.05 -10.69 -35.42
N ILE A 81 15.67 -10.07 -36.53
CA ILE A 81 15.01 -8.76 -36.54
C ILE A 81 13.67 -8.82 -37.25
N ASP A 82 12.63 -8.26 -36.63
CA ASP A 82 11.29 -8.11 -37.22
C ASP A 82 10.73 -9.43 -37.77
N ASN A 83 10.87 -10.55 -37.05
CA ASN A 83 10.29 -11.82 -37.51
C ASN A 83 8.93 -12.08 -36.85
N TYR A 84 7.95 -12.51 -37.65
CA TYR A 84 6.55 -12.62 -37.24
C TYR A 84 5.98 -14.00 -37.58
N SER A 85 5.44 -14.72 -36.60
CA SER A 85 4.68 -15.95 -36.87
C SER A 85 3.64 -16.24 -35.78
N LEU A 86 2.92 -17.36 -35.92
CA LEU A 86 2.12 -17.86 -34.80
C LEU A 86 3.04 -18.16 -33.61
N GLY A 87 4.22 -18.74 -33.86
CA GLY A 87 5.27 -19.01 -32.86
C GLY A 87 6.43 -18.00 -32.86
N ALA A 88 7.56 -18.43 -32.30
CA ALA A 88 8.74 -17.59 -32.09
C ALA A 88 9.52 -17.28 -33.37
N ALA A 89 10.42 -16.28 -33.32
CA ALA A 89 11.43 -16.08 -34.36
C ALA A 89 12.32 -17.32 -34.55
N LEU A 90 12.77 -17.89 -33.44
CA LEU A 90 13.49 -19.16 -33.39
C LEU A 90 12.71 -20.13 -32.51
N GLU A 91 12.15 -21.15 -33.15
CA GLU A 91 11.38 -22.22 -32.53
C GLU A 91 12.22 -23.50 -32.41
N ILE A 92 12.33 -24.03 -31.20
CA ILE A 92 13.25 -25.11 -30.84
C ILE A 92 12.44 -26.22 -30.16
N ALA A 93 12.41 -27.42 -30.76
CA ALA A 93 11.79 -28.60 -30.15
C ALA A 93 12.70 -29.82 -30.27
N GLU A 94 12.82 -30.60 -29.19
CA GLU A 94 13.65 -31.81 -29.13
C GLU A 94 15.09 -31.60 -29.64
N SER A 95 15.65 -30.41 -29.40
CA SER A 95 16.83 -29.91 -30.13
C SER A 95 17.87 -29.28 -29.22
N THR A 96 19.09 -29.11 -29.76
CA THR A 96 20.15 -28.33 -29.09
C THR A 96 20.48 -27.08 -29.89
N VAL A 97 20.44 -25.91 -29.25
CA VAL A 97 20.88 -24.66 -29.85
C VAL A 97 21.93 -23.99 -28.97
N SER A 98 23.07 -23.62 -29.56
CA SER A 98 24.14 -22.98 -28.78
C SER A 98 24.90 -21.91 -29.51
N TRP A 99 25.34 -20.87 -28.81
CA TRP A 99 26.24 -19.87 -29.39
C TRP A 99 27.40 -19.46 -28.50
N THR A 100 28.55 -19.21 -29.11
CA THR A 100 29.78 -18.84 -28.42
C THR A 100 30.66 -17.85 -29.18
N GLY A 101 31.43 -17.02 -28.48
CA GLY A 101 32.48 -16.21 -29.12
C GLY A 101 33.01 -15.09 -28.24
N HIS A 102 34.26 -14.68 -28.43
CA HIS A 102 34.83 -13.56 -27.69
C HIS A 102 34.36 -12.23 -28.27
N GLY A 103 33.74 -11.37 -27.47
CA GLY A 103 33.22 -10.08 -27.92
C GLY A 103 32.08 -10.19 -28.97
N ALA A 104 31.50 -11.38 -29.14
CA ALA A 104 30.43 -11.62 -30.10
C ALA A 104 29.10 -11.04 -29.61
N THR A 105 28.22 -10.67 -30.54
CA THR A 105 26.87 -10.17 -30.25
C THR A 105 25.80 -11.04 -30.87
N THR A 106 24.83 -11.49 -30.08
CA THR A 106 23.59 -12.11 -30.57
C THR A 106 22.40 -11.26 -30.18
N GLU A 107 21.52 -10.91 -31.11
CA GLU A 107 20.35 -10.09 -30.80
C GLU A 107 19.05 -10.59 -31.44
N PHE A 108 17.97 -10.45 -30.68
CA PHE A 108 16.60 -10.69 -31.07
C PHE A 108 15.80 -9.41 -30.85
N VAL A 109 15.41 -8.74 -31.95
CA VAL A 109 14.80 -7.41 -31.91
C VAL A 109 13.46 -7.42 -32.64
N ASN A 110 12.41 -6.90 -31.99
CA ASN A 110 11.07 -6.73 -32.58
C ASN A 110 10.43 -8.03 -33.10
N ASN A 111 10.72 -9.17 -32.48
CA ASN A 111 10.09 -10.42 -32.89
C ASN A 111 8.76 -10.61 -32.17
N SER A 112 7.78 -11.17 -32.87
CA SER A 112 6.41 -11.26 -32.36
C SER A 112 5.80 -12.63 -32.63
N ALA A 113 5.27 -13.23 -31.56
CA ALA A 113 4.49 -14.46 -31.59
C ALA A 113 3.00 -14.14 -31.37
N THR A 114 2.16 -14.50 -32.34
CA THR A 114 0.74 -14.12 -32.37
C THR A 114 -0.22 -15.18 -31.88
N ASP A 115 0.25 -16.37 -31.48
CA ASP A 115 -0.60 -17.45 -30.96
C ASP A 115 0.12 -18.30 -29.90
N VAL A 116 1.44 -18.44 -29.97
CA VAL A 116 2.25 -19.18 -28.99
C VAL A 116 3.06 -18.22 -28.09
N SER A 117 3.57 -18.76 -26.99
CA SER A 117 4.47 -18.07 -26.07
C SER A 117 5.90 -18.00 -26.62
N GLY A 118 6.68 -16.98 -26.23
CA GLY A 118 8.04 -16.76 -26.76
C GLY A 118 8.08 -15.95 -28.04
N GLY A 119 8.23 -14.61 -27.97
CA GLY A 119 8.35 -13.77 -29.17
C GLY A 119 9.64 -14.01 -29.96
N ALA A 120 10.77 -14.10 -29.24
CA ALA A 120 12.08 -14.38 -29.84
C ALA A 120 12.39 -15.88 -29.86
N LEU A 121 12.19 -16.54 -28.71
CA LEU A 121 12.59 -17.92 -28.47
C LEU A 121 11.44 -18.71 -27.85
N SER A 122 11.07 -19.82 -28.49
CA SER A 122 10.19 -20.85 -27.93
C SER A 122 10.99 -22.15 -27.85
N VAL A 123 11.15 -22.68 -26.65
CA VAL A 123 12.05 -23.80 -26.32
C VAL A 123 11.25 -24.91 -25.65
N THR A 124 11.09 -26.04 -26.33
CA THR A 124 10.33 -27.20 -25.82
C THR A 124 11.19 -28.46 -25.85
N ASP A 125 11.27 -29.19 -24.73
CA ASP A 125 12.06 -30.43 -24.63
C ASP A 125 13.50 -30.31 -25.17
N SER A 126 14.16 -29.17 -24.92
CA SER A 126 15.38 -28.76 -25.63
C SER A 126 16.46 -28.19 -24.71
N PHE A 127 17.67 -28.06 -25.27
CA PHE A 127 18.82 -27.44 -24.62
C PHE A 127 19.23 -26.18 -25.37
N VAL A 128 19.24 -25.05 -24.67
CA VAL A 128 19.70 -23.77 -25.22
C VAL A 128 20.79 -23.18 -24.35
N SER A 129 21.94 -22.87 -24.93
CA SER A 129 23.04 -22.29 -24.14
C SER A 129 23.86 -21.24 -24.88
N TRP A 130 24.26 -20.19 -24.17
CA TRP A 130 25.22 -19.24 -24.72
C TRP A 130 26.35 -18.88 -23.78
N THR A 131 27.54 -18.74 -24.35
CA THR A 131 28.78 -18.50 -23.61
C THR A 131 29.72 -17.54 -24.34
N GLY A 132 30.63 -16.90 -23.63
CA GLY A 132 31.74 -16.17 -24.25
C GLY A 132 32.17 -14.94 -23.48
N ASP A 133 33.47 -14.67 -23.50
CA ASP A 133 34.04 -13.53 -22.77
C ASP A 133 33.78 -12.22 -23.51
N ASN A 134 33.40 -11.18 -22.78
CA ASN A 134 32.95 -9.90 -23.32
C ASN A 134 31.78 -10.02 -24.33
N ALA A 135 31.11 -11.18 -24.38
CA ALA A 135 30.01 -11.41 -25.31
C ALA A 135 28.73 -10.70 -24.85
N THR A 136 27.87 -10.35 -25.81
CA THR A 136 26.61 -9.67 -25.54
C THR A 136 25.44 -10.42 -26.17
N THR A 137 24.40 -10.73 -25.39
CA THR A 137 23.13 -11.26 -25.89
C THR A 137 21.99 -10.30 -25.55
N LYS A 138 21.18 -9.90 -26.55
CA LYS A 138 20.09 -8.92 -26.38
C LYS A 138 18.77 -9.45 -26.89
N LEU A 139 17.73 -9.30 -26.09
CA LEU A 139 16.34 -9.57 -26.46
C LEU A 139 15.54 -8.28 -26.22
N ILE A 140 15.24 -7.56 -27.29
CA ILE A 140 14.69 -6.21 -27.24
C ILE A 140 13.33 -6.16 -27.95
N ASN A 141 12.34 -5.59 -27.27
CA ASN A 141 11.02 -5.31 -27.83
C ASN A 141 10.36 -6.55 -28.48
N ASN A 142 10.55 -7.73 -27.89
CA ASN A 142 9.88 -8.94 -28.35
C ASN A 142 8.52 -9.06 -27.65
N THR A 143 7.53 -9.54 -28.39
CA THR A 143 6.15 -9.58 -27.89
C THR A 143 5.53 -10.96 -28.05
N SER A 144 4.76 -11.40 -27.07
CA SER A 144 3.85 -12.54 -27.19
C SER A 144 2.46 -12.14 -26.71
N ILE A 145 1.42 -12.58 -27.43
CA ILE A 145 0.04 -12.38 -26.95
C ILE A 145 -0.36 -13.36 -25.84
N VAL A 146 0.52 -14.31 -25.48
CA VAL A 146 0.27 -15.30 -24.44
C VAL A 146 1.18 -15.05 -23.25
N SER A 147 2.44 -15.49 -23.30
CA SER A 147 3.38 -15.43 -22.18
C SER A 147 4.83 -15.53 -22.65
N GLY A 148 5.79 -15.10 -21.84
CA GLY A 148 7.22 -15.13 -22.19
C GLY A 148 7.48 -14.25 -23.41
N GLY A 149 7.38 -12.92 -23.26
CA GLY A 149 7.43 -12.00 -24.39
C GLY A 149 8.71 -12.14 -25.24
N ALA A 150 9.84 -12.46 -24.61
CA ALA A 150 11.08 -12.82 -25.32
C ALA A 150 11.32 -14.33 -25.40
N LEU A 151 11.34 -15.01 -24.25
CA LEU A 151 11.72 -16.41 -24.12
C LEU A 151 10.65 -17.19 -23.36
N TRP A 152 10.26 -18.33 -23.91
CA TRP A 152 9.47 -19.32 -23.21
C TRP A 152 10.17 -20.68 -23.24
N ALA A 153 10.37 -21.27 -22.06
CA ALA A 153 10.98 -22.58 -21.88
C ALA A 153 9.97 -23.57 -21.26
N VAL A 154 9.77 -24.70 -21.92
CA VAL A 154 8.91 -25.81 -21.50
C VAL A 154 9.74 -27.09 -21.46
N THR A 155 9.79 -27.74 -20.29
CA THR A 155 10.55 -29.00 -20.08
C THR A 155 11.99 -28.96 -20.64
N SER A 156 12.65 -27.80 -20.51
CA SER A 156 13.90 -27.48 -21.20
C SER A 156 14.98 -26.98 -20.26
N ASN A 157 16.21 -26.99 -20.74
CA ASN A 157 17.36 -26.40 -20.06
C ASN A 157 17.87 -25.19 -20.84
N VAL A 158 17.82 -24.01 -20.22
CA VAL A 158 18.36 -22.77 -20.79
C VAL A 158 19.46 -22.24 -19.87
N SER A 159 20.65 -21.98 -20.40
CA SER A 159 21.75 -21.49 -19.56
C SER A 159 22.67 -20.49 -20.25
N TRP A 160 23.18 -19.51 -19.50
CA TRP A 160 24.22 -18.62 -20.02
C TRP A 160 25.34 -18.29 -19.06
N THR A 161 26.54 -18.10 -19.61
CA THR A 161 27.76 -17.82 -18.85
C THR A 161 28.79 -17.02 -19.64
N GLY A 162 29.87 -16.55 -19.00
CA GLY A 162 31.02 -15.93 -19.65
C GLY A 162 31.60 -14.77 -18.84
N ASP A 163 32.89 -14.49 -19.01
CA ASP A 163 33.57 -13.47 -18.24
C ASP A 163 33.31 -12.07 -18.82
N ASN A 164 32.89 -11.12 -17.99
CA ASN A 164 32.45 -9.78 -18.41
C ASN A 164 31.36 -9.81 -19.50
N ALA A 165 30.58 -10.90 -19.58
CA ALA A 165 29.49 -11.04 -20.53
C ALA A 165 28.27 -10.23 -20.10
N THR A 166 27.44 -9.82 -21.07
CA THR A 166 26.18 -9.08 -20.81
C THR A 166 25.00 -9.77 -21.48
N THR A 167 23.95 -10.07 -20.72
CA THR A 167 22.65 -10.52 -21.25
C THR A 167 21.57 -9.50 -20.90
N GLN A 168 20.79 -9.04 -21.89
CA GLN A 168 19.79 -7.99 -21.69
C GLN A 168 18.42 -8.39 -22.25
N PHE A 169 17.38 -8.20 -21.46
CA PHE A 169 15.98 -8.30 -21.82
C PHE A 169 15.33 -6.93 -21.64
N ILE A 170 15.05 -6.23 -22.73
CA ILE A 170 14.62 -4.82 -22.70
C ILE A 170 13.28 -4.67 -23.44
N ASP A 171 12.33 -3.96 -22.83
CA ASP A 171 11.03 -3.60 -23.43
C ASP A 171 10.21 -4.80 -23.94
N ASN A 172 10.43 -6.02 -23.43
CA ASN A 172 9.67 -7.19 -23.87
C ASN A 172 8.30 -7.23 -23.17
N THR A 173 7.28 -7.64 -23.91
CA THR A 173 5.89 -7.58 -23.44
C THR A 173 5.16 -8.90 -23.66
N ALA A 174 4.39 -9.33 -22.67
CA ALA A 174 3.47 -10.45 -22.77
C ALA A 174 2.07 -10.08 -22.26
N ALA A 175 1.02 -10.73 -22.76
CA ALA A 175 -0.33 -10.47 -22.24
C ALA A 175 -0.56 -11.05 -20.84
N ASN A 176 -0.15 -12.30 -20.60
CA ASN A 176 -0.47 -13.03 -19.36
C ASN A 176 0.73 -13.06 -18.41
N ASN A 177 1.71 -13.94 -18.65
CA ASN A 177 2.82 -14.18 -17.72
C ASN A 177 4.17 -13.80 -18.36
N ALA A 178 5.09 -13.25 -17.57
CA ALA A 178 6.47 -12.99 -17.94
C ALA A 178 6.69 -12.14 -19.20
N GLY A 179 6.95 -10.84 -19.02
CA GLY A 179 7.22 -9.95 -20.15
C GLY A 179 8.49 -10.34 -20.90
N ALA A 180 9.49 -10.90 -20.22
CA ALA A 180 10.73 -11.36 -20.81
C ALA A 180 10.82 -12.89 -20.87
N LEU A 181 10.84 -13.57 -19.72
CA LEU A 181 11.24 -14.98 -19.59
C LEU A 181 10.23 -15.78 -18.79
N LEU A 182 9.56 -16.76 -19.41
CA LEU A 182 8.70 -17.72 -18.73
C LEU A 182 9.33 -19.11 -18.68
N THR A 183 9.23 -19.77 -17.52
CA THR A 183 9.67 -21.16 -17.33
C THR A 183 8.54 -22.06 -16.84
N THR A 184 8.33 -23.18 -17.54
CA THR A 184 7.37 -24.24 -17.20
C THR A 184 8.10 -25.58 -17.25
N GLY A 185 8.23 -26.27 -16.11
CA GLY A 185 8.95 -27.55 -15.98
C GLY A 185 10.42 -27.49 -16.39
N SER A 186 11.02 -26.29 -16.42
CA SER A 186 12.32 -26.03 -17.05
C SER A 186 13.36 -25.58 -16.03
N THR A 187 14.64 -25.80 -16.35
CA THR A 187 15.76 -25.23 -15.59
C THR A 187 16.37 -24.09 -16.38
N VAL A 188 16.32 -22.88 -15.81
CA VAL A 188 16.97 -21.70 -16.38
C VAL A 188 18.04 -21.18 -15.43
N SER A 189 19.26 -21.01 -15.92
CA SER A 189 20.37 -20.60 -15.06
C SER A 189 21.35 -19.64 -15.72
N TRP A 190 21.94 -18.76 -14.93
CA TRP A 190 23.02 -17.90 -15.42
C TRP A 190 24.10 -17.61 -14.41
N THR A 191 25.33 -17.52 -14.90
CA THR A 191 26.52 -17.29 -14.08
C THR A 191 27.60 -16.52 -14.83
N GLY A 192 28.69 -16.16 -14.18
CA GLY A 192 29.91 -15.67 -14.83
C GLY A 192 30.64 -14.60 -14.03
N ASP A 193 31.95 -14.53 -14.19
CA ASP A 193 32.78 -13.57 -13.46
C ASP A 193 32.60 -12.17 -14.06
N ASN A 194 32.21 -11.20 -13.23
CA ASN A 194 31.83 -9.84 -13.66
C ASN A 194 30.75 -9.81 -14.78
N ALA A 195 29.98 -10.89 -14.94
CA ALA A 195 28.88 -10.93 -15.89
C ALA A 195 27.68 -10.14 -15.37
N THR A 196 26.93 -9.51 -16.28
CA THR A 196 25.70 -8.78 -15.94
C THR A 196 24.50 -9.32 -16.70
N THR A 197 23.38 -9.53 -15.99
CA THR A 197 22.09 -9.86 -16.59
C THR A 197 21.08 -8.77 -16.23
N GLN A 198 20.41 -8.20 -17.23
CA GLN A 198 19.54 -7.03 -17.05
C GLN A 198 18.16 -7.29 -17.63
N PHE A 199 17.12 -6.96 -16.85
CA PHE A 199 15.73 -6.95 -17.24
C PHE A 199 15.19 -5.53 -17.06
N VAL A 200 14.94 -4.82 -18.16
CA VAL A 200 14.57 -3.41 -18.15
C VAL A 200 13.25 -3.20 -18.87
N ASN A 201 12.30 -2.50 -18.24
CA ASN A 201 11.01 -2.11 -18.83
C ASN A 201 10.18 -3.27 -19.42
N ASN A 202 10.33 -4.49 -18.91
CA ASN A 202 9.51 -5.59 -19.38
C ASN A 202 8.13 -5.53 -18.68
N SER A 203 7.09 -5.95 -19.39
CA SER A 203 5.72 -5.90 -18.86
C SER A 203 4.89 -7.14 -19.17
N ALA A 204 4.07 -7.55 -18.20
CA ALA A 204 3.09 -8.62 -18.36
C ALA A 204 1.88 -8.46 -17.42
N GLY A 205 0.91 -9.36 -17.49
CA GLY A 205 -0.14 -9.48 -16.46
C GLY A 205 0.43 -9.86 -15.09
N ILE A 206 1.29 -10.88 -15.05
CA ILE A 206 1.99 -11.42 -13.87
C ILE A 206 3.47 -11.59 -14.21
N GLY A 207 4.37 -11.26 -13.27
CA GLY A 207 5.80 -11.40 -13.49
C GLY A 207 6.29 -10.45 -14.58
N GLY A 208 6.45 -9.16 -14.29
CA GLY A 208 6.70 -8.16 -15.35
C GLY A 208 7.90 -8.49 -16.23
N ALA A 209 8.97 -9.08 -15.68
CA ALA A 209 10.07 -9.65 -16.46
C ALA A 209 10.08 -11.18 -16.47
N VAL A 210 10.14 -11.82 -15.30
CA VAL A 210 10.39 -13.26 -15.17
C VAL A 210 9.19 -13.93 -14.50
N GLY A 211 8.73 -15.02 -15.10
CA GLY A 211 7.70 -15.91 -14.56
C GLY A 211 8.22 -17.32 -14.35
N LEU A 212 7.93 -17.90 -13.18
CA LEU A 212 8.22 -19.28 -12.83
C LEU A 212 6.91 -20.00 -12.51
N GLU A 213 6.43 -20.81 -13.47
CA GLU A 213 5.24 -21.65 -13.28
C GLU A 213 5.59 -23.01 -12.66
N SER A 214 6.64 -23.66 -13.17
CA SER A 214 7.28 -24.82 -12.55
C SER A 214 8.74 -24.97 -12.99
N GLY A 215 9.52 -25.72 -12.23
CA GLY A 215 10.95 -25.94 -12.48
C GLY A 215 11.86 -25.08 -11.61
N SER A 216 12.97 -24.61 -12.16
CA SER A 216 13.98 -23.87 -11.39
C SER A 216 14.58 -22.70 -12.13
N VAL A 217 14.70 -21.56 -11.45
CA VAL A 217 15.48 -20.40 -11.90
C VAL A 217 16.61 -20.15 -10.90
N SER A 218 17.85 -20.08 -11.37
CA SER A 218 19.01 -19.85 -10.49
C SER A 218 20.06 -18.94 -11.12
N PHE A 219 20.63 -18.03 -10.33
CA PHE A 219 21.68 -17.16 -10.87
C PHE A 219 22.78 -16.78 -9.90
N ALA A 220 23.99 -16.64 -10.46
CA ALA A 220 25.23 -16.29 -9.77
C ALA A 220 26.01 -15.22 -10.58
N GLY A 221 25.68 -13.95 -10.38
CA GLY A 221 26.26 -12.81 -11.09
C GLY A 221 25.41 -11.55 -10.88
N ASP A 222 25.87 -10.38 -11.34
CA ASP A 222 25.15 -9.12 -11.13
C ASP A 222 23.86 -9.08 -11.96
N THR A 223 22.71 -9.18 -11.28
CA THR A 223 21.39 -9.25 -11.92
C THR A 223 20.56 -8.02 -11.56
N LYS A 224 20.02 -7.32 -12.56
CA LYS A 224 19.25 -6.08 -12.36
C LYS A 224 17.87 -6.18 -12.98
N PHE A 225 16.87 -5.88 -12.19
CA PHE A 225 15.50 -5.66 -12.62
C PHE A 225 15.17 -4.19 -12.45
N THR A 226 14.85 -3.49 -13.53
CA THR A 226 14.66 -2.03 -13.54
C THR A 226 13.36 -1.70 -14.26
N SER A 227 12.44 -1.00 -13.60
CA SER A 227 11.21 -0.49 -14.22
C SER A 227 10.33 -1.55 -14.88
N ASN A 228 10.38 -2.80 -14.40
CA ASN A 228 9.48 -3.87 -14.87
C ASN A 228 8.11 -3.75 -14.19
N VAL A 229 7.05 -4.12 -14.91
CA VAL A 229 5.67 -3.90 -14.46
C VAL A 229 4.81 -5.16 -14.63
N ALA A 230 4.14 -5.58 -13.56
CA ALA A 230 3.02 -6.50 -13.61
C ALA A 230 1.71 -5.69 -13.56
N SER A 231 0.97 -5.67 -14.66
CA SER A 231 -0.15 -4.76 -14.89
C SER A 231 -1.42 -5.11 -14.10
N VAL A 232 -1.63 -6.38 -13.76
CA VAL A 232 -2.86 -6.86 -13.11
C VAL A 232 -2.56 -7.73 -11.90
N GLY A 233 -1.47 -8.48 -11.94
CA GLY A 233 -1.14 -9.50 -10.96
C GLY A 233 0.14 -9.22 -10.20
N ASN A 234 0.82 -10.28 -9.81
CA ASN A 234 1.88 -10.22 -8.82
C ASN A 234 3.27 -10.20 -9.44
N GLY A 235 4.26 -9.71 -8.69
CA GLY A 235 5.68 -9.79 -9.05
C GLY A 235 6.05 -8.82 -10.16
N GLY A 236 6.34 -7.57 -9.83
CA GLY A 236 6.59 -6.54 -10.84
C GLY A 236 7.86 -6.82 -11.66
N ALA A 237 8.87 -7.41 -11.04
CA ALA A 237 9.99 -8.00 -11.75
C ALA A 237 9.84 -9.51 -11.94
N LEU A 238 9.63 -10.23 -10.84
CA LEU A 238 9.65 -11.69 -10.82
C LEU A 238 8.42 -12.22 -10.10
N ALA A 239 7.72 -13.18 -10.72
CA ALA A 239 6.65 -13.91 -10.09
C ALA A 239 6.87 -15.42 -10.18
N ALA A 240 6.89 -16.10 -9.04
CA ALA A 240 6.76 -17.55 -8.96
C ALA A 240 5.31 -17.88 -8.65
N VAL A 241 4.56 -18.28 -9.67
CA VAL A 241 3.15 -18.64 -9.53
C VAL A 241 3.05 -20.12 -9.88
N ASN A 242 3.14 -20.98 -8.88
CA ASN A 242 2.66 -22.34 -9.07
C ASN A 242 1.17 -22.21 -9.43
N ALA A 243 0.77 -22.74 -10.58
CA ALA A 243 -0.65 -22.86 -10.89
C ALA A 243 -1.33 -23.54 -9.69
N PHE A 244 -2.30 -22.88 -9.05
CA PHE A 244 -3.01 -23.42 -7.90
C PHE A 244 -3.45 -24.86 -8.22
N GLY A 245 -2.82 -25.86 -7.58
CA GLY A 245 -3.04 -27.29 -7.85
C GLY A 245 -1.86 -28.08 -8.42
N SER A 246 -0.74 -27.43 -8.78
CA SER A 246 0.53 -28.09 -9.12
C SER A 246 1.14 -28.74 -7.87
N THR A 247 1.49 -30.03 -7.96
CA THR A 247 2.25 -30.76 -6.91
C THR A 247 3.77 -30.60 -7.04
N GLU A 248 4.25 -29.94 -8.10
CA GLU A 248 5.68 -29.77 -8.36
C GLU A 248 6.24 -28.59 -7.57
N SER A 249 7.32 -28.84 -6.83
CA SER A 249 8.00 -27.79 -6.07
C SER A 249 8.90 -26.98 -7.01
N SER A 250 8.58 -25.70 -7.18
CA SER A 250 9.44 -24.75 -7.90
C SER A 250 10.62 -24.33 -7.04
N THR A 251 11.76 -23.98 -7.65
CA THR A 251 12.95 -23.49 -6.90
C THR A 251 13.47 -22.20 -7.50
N LEU A 252 13.68 -21.19 -6.66
CA LEU A 252 14.30 -19.92 -7.02
C LEU A 252 15.55 -19.68 -6.16
N VAL A 253 16.71 -19.54 -6.80
CA VAL A 253 18.01 -19.39 -6.13
C VAL A 253 18.72 -18.12 -6.58
N LEU A 254 18.98 -17.21 -5.64
CA LEU A 254 19.69 -15.96 -5.88
C LEU A 254 21.07 -16.02 -5.21
N ASN A 255 22.09 -16.45 -5.93
CA ASN A 255 23.45 -16.65 -5.40
C ASN A 255 24.44 -15.53 -5.75
N GLY A 256 23.99 -14.49 -6.46
CA GLY A 256 24.79 -13.31 -6.82
C GLY A 256 24.19 -12.00 -6.30
N THR A 257 24.78 -10.86 -6.69
CA THR A 257 24.17 -9.55 -6.40
C THR A 257 22.91 -9.38 -7.23
N ALA A 258 21.83 -8.92 -6.59
CA ALA A 258 20.56 -8.70 -7.26
C ALA A 258 19.97 -7.34 -6.88
N THR A 259 19.55 -6.55 -7.86
CA THR A 259 18.86 -5.28 -7.61
C THR A 259 17.51 -5.25 -8.28
N PHE A 260 16.47 -5.02 -7.50
CA PHE A 260 15.10 -4.76 -7.94
C PHE A 260 14.83 -3.27 -7.71
N PHE A 261 14.77 -2.50 -8.79
CA PHE A 261 14.65 -1.05 -8.75
C PHE A 261 13.43 -0.56 -9.53
N ASN A 262 12.61 0.25 -8.86
CA ASN A 262 11.47 0.94 -9.47
C ASN A 262 10.51 -0.01 -10.20
N THR A 263 10.31 -1.23 -9.71
CA THR A 263 9.36 -2.18 -10.30
C THR A 263 8.00 -2.10 -9.61
N SER A 264 6.93 -2.43 -10.32
CA SER A 264 5.55 -2.28 -9.80
C SER A 264 4.61 -3.44 -10.12
N ALA A 265 3.69 -3.72 -9.21
CA ALA A 265 2.71 -4.82 -9.32
C ALA A 265 1.44 -4.57 -8.49
N ALA A 266 0.46 -5.48 -8.57
CA ALA A 266 -0.62 -5.53 -7.58
C ALA A 266 -0.11 -6.03 -6.22
N ASN A 267 0.68 -7.10 -6.19
CA ASN A 267 1.39 -7.59 -5.01
C ASN A 267 2.84 -7.91 -5.35
N GLY A 268 3.78 -7.61 -4.45
CA GLY A 268 5.20 -7.94 -4.66
C GLY A 268 5.80 -7.07 -5.76
N GLY A 269 5.97 -5.77 -5.49
CA GLY A 269 6.43 -4.81 -6.52
C GLY A 269 7.74 -5.24 -7.18
N GLY A 270 8.66 -5.85 -6.43
CA GLY A 270 9.83 -6.57 -6.96
C GLY A 270 9.54 -8.04 -7.23
N LEU A 271 9.29 -8.79 -6.17
CA LEU A 271 9.21 -10.24 -6.16
C LEU A 271 7.88 -10.71 -5.57
N SER A 272 7.22 -11.65 -6.24
CA SER A 272 6.10 -12.38 -5.67
C SER A 272 6.28 -13.88 -5.74
N ILE A 273 5.90 -14.59 -4.67
CA ILE A 273 5.87 -16.05 -4.62
C ILE A 273 4.51 -16.51 -4.09
N LEU A 274 3.88 -17.41 -4.84
CA LEU A 274 2.64 -18.08 -4.49
C LEU A 274 2.82 -19.60 -4.46
N GLY A 275 2.39 -20.22 -3.36
CA GLY A 275 2.38 -21.67 -3.20
C GLY A 275 3.75 -22.26 -2.84
N SER A 276 3.94 -23.55 -3.17
CA SER A 276 5.14 -24.33 -2.79
C SER A 276 6.35 -24.05 -3.70
N CYS A 277 6.89 -22.83 -3.67
CA CYS A 277 8.18 -22.50 -4.28
C CYS A 277 9.23 -22.34 -3.18
N ASN A 278 10.35 -23.04 -3.31
CA ASN A 278 11.48 -22.90 -2.40
C ASN A 278 12.36 -21.72 -2.84
N LEU A 279 12.44 -20.70 -1.98
CA LEU A 279 13.24 -19.50 -2.22
C LEU A 279 14.50 -19.54 -1.35
N THR A 280 15.66 -19.46 -1.99
CA THR A 280 16.95 -19.36 -1.31
C THR A 280 17.67 -18.09 -1.73
N PHE A 281 17.97 -17.23 -0.75
CA PHE A 281 18.94 -16.15 -0.91
C PHE A 281 20.32 -16.71 -0.51
N GLY A 282 21.24 -16.77 -1.47
CA GLY A 282 22.65 -17.06 -1.22
C GLY A 282 23.38 -15.85 -0.63
N ALA A 283 24.68 -15.97 -0.39
CA ALA A 283 25.53 -14.95 0.25
C ALA A 283 25.83 -13.70 -0.62
N GLY A 284 24.86 -13.22 -1.39
CA GLY A 284 24.97 -12.05 -2.27
C GLY A 284 24.14 -10.85 -1.76
N ASP A 285 24.60 -9.63 -2.05
CA ASP A 285 23.89 -8.38 -1.71
C ASP A 285 22.63 -8.23 -2.58
N VAL A 286 21.44 -8.44 -1.98
CA VAL A 286 20.14 -8.32 -2.64
C VAL A 286 19.45 -7.04 -2.20
N ARG A 287 19.05 -6.20 -3.16
CA ARG A 287 18.54 -4.85 -2.90
C ARG A 287 17.19 -4.64 -3.57
N PHE A 288 16.19 -4.29 -2.78
CA PHE A 288 14.86 -3.85 -3.24
C PHE A 288 14.72 -2.35 -2.97
N LEU A 289 14.73 -1.57 -4.04
CA LEU A 289 14.83 -0.12 -4.01
C LEU A 289 13.66 0.51 -4.79
N GLU A 290 12.90 1.41 -4.16
CA GLU A 290 11.86 2.20 -4.84
C GLU A 290 10.77 1.36 -5.53
N ASN A 291 10.53 0.12 -5.07
CA ASN A 291 9.49 -0.73 -5.65
C ASN A 291 8.12 -0.40 -5.04
N SER A 292 7.05 -0.57 -5.82
CA SER A 292 5.69 -0.28 -5.37
C SER A 292 4.74 -1.44 -5.64
N ALA A 293 3.82 -1.69 -4.71
CA ALA A 293 2.71 -2.61 -4.94
C ALA A 293 1.39 -1.93 -4.61
N ALA A 294 0.35 -2.16 -5.41
CA ALA A 294 -0.95 -1.55 -5.13
C ALA A 294 -1.55 -2.07 -3.82
N ILE A 295 -1.40 -3.36 -3.52
CA ILE A 295 -2.08 -4.03 -2.40
C ILE A 295 -1.06 -4.46 -1.33
N ALA A 296 -0.15 -5.38 -1.62
CA ALA A 296 0.71 -5.94 -0.58
C ALA A 296 2.16 -6.20 -1.02
N GLY A 297 3.11 -6.00 -0.11
CA GLY A 297 4.51 -6.33 -0.31
C GLY A 297 5.16 -5.41 -1.35
N GLY A 298 5.43 -4.16 -0.99
CA GLY A 298 5.94 -3.16 -1.94
C GLY A 298 7.22 -3.60 -2.66
N ALA A 299 8.08 -4.37 -1.97
CA ALA A 299 9.14 -5.13 -2.60
C ALA A 299 8.80 -6.61 -2.77
N VAL A 300 8.42 -7.29 -1.69
CA VAL A 300 8.29 -8.77 -1.66
C VAL A 300 6.91 -9.18 -1.17
N PHE A 301 6.23 -10.04 -1.92
CA PHE A 301 4.98 -10.67 -1.49
C PHE A 301 5.09 -12.19 -1.51
N LEU A 302 4.79 -12.83 -0.40
CA LEU A 302 4.83 -14.29 -0.25
C LEU A 302 3.48 -14.78 0.24
N ALA A 303 2.91 -15.80 -0.38
CA ALA A 303 1.71 -16.45 0.12
C ALA A 303 1.73 -17.98 -0.06
N GLY A 304 1.32 -18.73 0.96
CA GLY A 304 1.14 -20.19 0.88
C GLY A 304 2.45 -21.00 0.72
N THR A 305 3.57 -20.50 1.22
CA THR A 305 4.87 -21.19 1.20
C THR A 305 5.00 -22.18 2.36
N SER A 306 5.27 -23.46 2.09
CA SER A 306 5.42 -24.51 3.11
C SER A 306 6.73 -24.46 3.90
N VAL A 307 7.73 -23.75 3.38
CA VAL A 307 9.01 -23.43 4.03
C VAL A 307 9.24 -21.94 3.81
N GLY A 308 9.33 -21.15 4.87
CA GLY A 308 9.56 -19.72 4.70
C GLY A 308 11.00 -19.41 4.30
N PRO A 309 11.20 -18.36 3.48
CA PRO A 309 12.52 -18.03 2.96
C PRO A 309 13.49 -17.62 4.06
N THR A 310 14.77 -17.87 3.81
CA THR A 310 15.87 -17.37 4.63
C THR A 310 16.39 -16.08 4.00
N PHE A 311 16.13 -14.93 4.63
CA PHE A 311 16.66 -13.65 4.15
C PHE A 311 18.03 -13.40 4.80
N THR A 312 19.08 -13.39 3.97
CA THR A 312 20.45 -13.05 4.38
C THR A 312 20.97 -11.95 3.45
N ASP A 313 21.58 -10.90 4.01
CA ASP A 313 22.19 -9.80 3.23
C ASP A 313 21.21 -9.07 2.29
N VAL A 314 20.01 -8.74 2.79
CA VAL A 314 18.94 -8.09 2.00
C VAL A 314 18.69 -6.65 2.46
N THR A 315 18.64 -5.72 1.51
CA THR A 315 18.32 -4.31 1.74
C THR A 315 16.96 -3.96 1.14
N PHE A 316 16.07 -3.38 1.94
CA PHE A 316 14.79 -2.82 1.51
C PHE A 316 14.80 -1.30 1.72
N SER A 317 14.79 -0.52 0.64
CA SER A 317 14.74 0.93 0.74
C SER A 317 13.66 1.56 -0.13
N PHE A 318 12.91 2.50 0.44
CA PHE A 318 11.92 3.31 -0.28
C PHE A 318 10.83 2.52 -1.01
N ASN A 319 10.48 1.33 -0.55
CA ASN A 319 9.40 0.54 -1.14
C ASN A 319 8.03 0.95 -0.54
N SER A 320 6.94 0.84 -1.31
CA SER A 320 5.59 1.22 -0.87
C SER A 320 4.50 0.20 -1.23
N ALA A 321 3.51 0.03 -0.35
CA ALA A 321 2.28 -0.73 -0.61
C ALA A 321 1.19 -0.41 0.43
N GLU A 322 -0.07 -0.72 0.15
CA GLU A 322 -1.14 -0.64 1.17
C GLU A 322 -0.83 -1.51 2.40
N ILE A 323 -0.29 -2.72 2.18
CA ILE A 323 0.05 -3.70 3.21
C ILE A 323 1.52 -4.10 3.07
N GLY A 324 2.35 -3.88 4.10
CA GLY A 324 3.76 -4.31 4.10
C GLY A 324 4.61 -3.63 3.03
N GLY A 325 4.93 -2.34 3.23
CA GLY A 325 5.67 -1.52 2.27
C GLY A 325 6.99 -2.12 1.77
N ALA A 326 7.71 -2.86 2.62
CA ALA A 326 8.86 -3.68 2.18
C ALA A 326 8.41 -5.10 1.80
N ALA A 327 7.93 -5.87 2.77
CA ALA A 327 7.54 -7.25 2.55
C ALA A 327 6.19 -7.56 3.20
N SER A 328 5.42 -8.44 2.55
CA SER A 328 4.17 -8.99 3.06
C SER A 328 4.20 -10.51 2.89
N ILE A 329 3.92 -11.24 3.96
CA ILE A 329 3.91 -12.70 4.02
C ILE A 329 2.56 -13.14 4.54
N TRP A 330 1.86 -13.99 3.78
CA TRP A 330 0.54 -14.53 4.08
C TRP A 330 0.62 -16.05 4.21
N ASP A 331 0.51 -16.58 5.42
CA ASP A 331 0.31 -18.01 5.62
C ASP A 331 -1.18 -18.38 5.42
N ARG A 332 -1.48 -19.67 5.36
CA ARG A 332 -2.87 -20.12 5.58
C ARG A 332 -3.23 -19.80 7.02
N ASP A 333 -4.08 -18.78 7.15
CA ASP A 333 -4.72 -18.25 8.35
C ASP A 333 -4.00 -17.04 8.95
N ASP A 334 -4.84 -16.08 9.34
CA ASP A 334 -4.54 -14.79 9.98
C ASP A 334 -4.29 -13.65 8.96
N GLY A 335 -5.29 -12.79 8.76
CA GLY A 335 -5.13 -11.53 8.06
C GLY A 335 -4.88 -10.42 9.07
N GLN A 336 -3.70 -9.78 9.04
CA GLN A 336 -3.41 -8.46 9.64
C GLN A 336 -2.00 -7.96 9.28
N GLY A 337 -1.91 -6.70 8.84
CA GLY A 337 -0.69 -6.06 8.34
C GLY A 337 0.03 -5.16 9.35
N ALA A 338 1.36 -5.21 9.34
CA ALA A 338 2.28 -4.20 9.87
C ALA A 338 3.46 -4.04 8.87
N ALA A 339 4.42 -3.15 9.14
CA ALA A 339 5.44 -2.68 8.16
C ALA A 339 6.35 -3.81 7.62
N VAL A 340 6.38 -4.92 8.34
CA VAL A 340 6.52 -6.29 7.87
C VAL A 340 5.32 -7.01 8.50
N SER A 341 4.35 -7.51 7.73
CA SER A 341 3.26 -8.29 8.33
C SER A 341 3.81 -9.66 8.67
N ASN A 342 4.07 -9.91 9.95
CA ASN A 342 4.47 -11.22 10.38
C ASN A 342 3.23 -12.11 10.50
N ILE A 343 2.82 -12.70 9.37
CA ILE A 343 1.93 -13.87 9.34
C ILE A 343 2.54 -14.88 8.37
N GLY A 344 3.64 -15.49 8.83
CA GLY A 344 4.32 -16.60 8.16
C GLY A 344 5.66 -16.91 8.82
N TYR A 345 6.01 -18.19 8.89
CA TYR A 345 7.24 -18.69 9.51
C TYR A 345 8.48 -18.25 8.72
N ILE A 346 9.24 -17.24 9.15
CA ILE A 346 10.59 -16.97 8.58
C ILE A 346 11.59 -17.96 9.19
N SER A 347 12.32 -18.70 8.34
CA SER A 347 13.23 -19.76 8.79
C SER A 347 14.50 -19.21 9.48
N SER A 348 15.06 -18.09 8.99
CA SER A 348 16.09 -17.31 9.68
C SER A 348 16.30 -15.93 9.01
N VAL A 349 16.85 -14.98 9.77
CA VAL A 349 17.14 -13.60 9.35
C VAL A 349 18.57 -13.23 9.75
N ALA A 350 19.36 -12.71 8.82
CA ALA A 350 20.69 -12.18 9.11
C ALA A 350 21.03 -10.96 8.22
N ASN A 351 21.58 -9.91 8.82
CA ASN A 351 22.08 -8.70 8.13
C ASN A 351 21.06 -8.05 7.16
N ILE A 352 19.87 -7.71 7.66
CA ILE A 352 18.81 -7.03 6.89
C ILE A 352 18.76 -5.54 7.25
N SER A 353 18.60 -4.68 6.24
CA SER A 353 18.40 -3.23 6.41
C SER A 353 17.05 -2.78 5.85
N PHE A 354 16.30 -2.01 6.63
CA PHE A 354 15.06 -1.35 6.20
C PHE A 354 15.20 0.17 6.32
N SER A 355 15.00 0.90 5.23
CA SER A 355 15.08 2.37 5.24
C SER A 355 14.02 3.03 4.36
N GLY A 356 13.18 3.90 4.94
CA GLY A 356 12.26 4.74 4.17
C GLY A 356 11.15 4.00 3.43
N ASN A 357 10.86 2.74 3.77
CA ASN A 357 9.69 2.01 3.25
C ASN A 357 8.40 2.59 3.85
N GLY A 358 7.37 2.78 3.03
CA GLY A 358 6.13 3.49 3.41
C GLY A 358 4.88 2.64 3.15
N PHE A 359 3.77 3.04 3.76
CA PHE A 359 2.46 2.51 3.43
C PHE A 359 1.74 3.47 2.50
N ASP A 360 1.26 2.97 1.36
CA ASP A 360 0.34 3.72 0.50
C ASP A 360 -1.06 3.55 1.08
N CYS A 361 -1.45 4.49 1.95
CA CYS A 361 -2.79 4.53 2.50
C CYS A 361 -3.78 4.93 1.38
N PRO A 362 -4.83 4.13 1.07
CA PRO A 362 -5.88 4.57 0.17
C PRO A 362 -6.48 5.86 0.70
N SER A 363 -6.75 6.81 -0.21
CA SER A 363 -7.43 8.07 0.08
C SER A 363 -8.69 7.82 0.93
N GLY A 364 -8.60 8.04 2.25
CA GLY A 364 -9.69 7.78 3.21
C GLY A 364 -9.32 6.96 4.45
N THR A 365 -8.16 6.31 4.50
CA THR A 365 -7.71 5.53 5.69
C THR A 365 -7.20 6.37 6.85
N PHE A 366 -7.18 7.70 6.72
CA PHE A 366 -6.81 8.62 7.80
C PHE A 366 -7.99 9.31 8.48
N LEU A 367 -9.20 8.76 8.33
CA LEU A 367 -10.38 9.25 9.05
C LEU A 367 -10.55 8.42 10.32
N ASP A 368 -9.72 8.79 11.29
CA ASP A 368 -9.77 8.35 12.69
C ASP A 368 -11.05 8.92 13.34
N TRP A 369 -12.22 8.42 12.90
CA TRP A 369 -13.54 8.94 13.24
C TRP A 369 -14.39 8.04 14.12
N ASN A 370 -13.75 7.44 15.12
CA ASN A 370 -14.34 7.42 16.44
C ASN A 370 -13.15 7.45 17.41
N GLU A 371 -13.13 8.41 18.33
CA GLU A 371 -12.17 8.32 19.44
C GLU A 371 -12.25 6.93 20.10
N PHE A 372 -13.46 6.34 20.13
CA PHE A 372 -13.69 4.97 20.56
C PHE A 372 -13.17 3.83 19.67
N THR A 373 -13.09 3.97 18.33
CA THR A 373 -12.47 2.94 17.46
C THR A 373 -10.96 2.93 17.63
N SER A 374 -10.36 4.13 17.69
CA SER A 374 -8.91 4.34 17.86
C SER A 374 -8.41 3.93 19.25
N VAL A 375 -9.27 4.02 20.26
CA VAL A 375 -8.96 3.64 21.65
C VAL A 375 -8.89 2.12 21.82
N ALA A 376 -9.66 1.35 21.03
CA ALA A 376 -9.91 -0.07 21.30
C ALA A 376 -9.31 -1.04 20.26
N ASN A 377 -8.78 -0.53 19.14
CA ASN A 377 -8.29 -1.30 18.01
C ASN A 377 -9.25 -2.45 17.63
N VAL A 378 -10.49 -2.09 17.28
CA VAL A 378 -11.57 -3.01 16.89
C VAL A 378 -11.84 -2.85 15.40
N THR A 379 -11.77 -3.94 14.66
CA THR A 379 -12.17 -3.99 13.25
C THR A 379 -13.68 -4.10 13.16
N TYR A 380 -14.31 -3.08 12.59
CA TYR A 380 -15.76 -3.09 12.36
C TYR A 380 -16.10 -3.65 10.97
N PRO A 381 -17.33 -4.16 10.76
CA PRO A 381 -17.82 -4.56 9.44
C PRO A 381 -17.79 -3.41 8.42
N SER A 382 -17.52 -3.72 7.15
CA SER A 382 -17.27 -2.75 6.08
C SER A 382 -18.40 -1.75 5.87
N VAL A 383 -19.65 -2.19 5.90
CA VAL A 383 -20.82 -1.30 5.72
C VAL A 383 -20.93 -0.27 6.85
N TYR A 384 -20.57 -0.65 8.08
CA TYR A 384 -20.55 0.29 9.19
C TYR A 384 -19.38 1.26 9.09
N GLN A 385 -18.21 0.82 8.60
CA GLN A 385 -17.09 1.71 8.31
C GLN A 385 -17.46 2.77 7.26
N ASP A 386 -18.12 2.38 6.16
CA ASP A 386 -18.58 3.32 5.13
C ASP A 386 -19.55 4.38 5.69
N LEU A 387 -20.44 3.99 6.61
CA LEU A 387 -21.35 4.91 7.30
C LEU A 387 -20.58 5.90 8.17
N LEU A 388 -19.59 5.43 8.95
CA LEU A 388 -18.75 6.29 9.77
C LEU A 388 -17.96 7.28 8.92
N THR A 389 -17.43 6.84 7.78
CA THR A 389 -16.74 7.69 6.81
C THR A 389 -17.68 8.75 6.22
N ALA A 390 -18.94 8.43 5.94
CA ALA A 390 -19.92 9.42 5.47
C ALA A 390 -20.27 10.47 6.55
N LEU A 391 -20.23 10.09 7.83
CA LEU A 391 -20.50 10.98 8.96
C LEU A 391 -19.31 11.89 9.31
N ASP A 392 -18.10 11.58 8.84
CA ASP A 392 -16.88 12.37 9.07
C ASP A 392 -16.97 13.82 8.58
N ILE A 393 -17.74 14.06 7.50
CA ILE A 393 -18.00 15.40 6.93
C ILE A 393 -18.50 16.40 8.00
N PHE A 394 -19.18 15.91 9.04
CA PHE A 394 -19.76 16.75 10.10
C PHE A 394 -18.80 17.09 11.25
N ASN A 395 -17.57 16.56 11.28
CA ASN A 395 -16.61 16.80 12.37
C ASN A 395 -15.72 18.01 12.18
N PHE A 396 -15.73 18.58 10.98
CA PHE A 396 -14.86 19.69 10.63
C PHE A 396 -13.38 19.44 11.03
N ASP A 397 -12.87 18.22 10.83
CA ASP A 397 -11.45 17.93 11.07
C ASP A 397 -10.61 18.67 10.02
N LEU A 398 -9.98 19.79 10.39
CA LEU A 398 -9.12 20.60 9.51
C LEU A 398 -7.94 19.82 8.91
N SER A 399 -7.74 18.54 9.28
CA SER A 399 -6.82 17.60 8.62
C SER A 399 -7.08 17.43 7.12
N TRP A 400 -8.30 17.66 6.62
CA TRP A 400 -8.58 17.66 5.16
C TRP A 400 -7.83 18.79 4.42
N ILE A 401 -7.53 19.91 5.08
CA ILE A 401 -6.67 21.00 4.53
C ILE A 401 -5.19 20.59 4.47
N LEU A 402 -4.77 19.64 5.32
CA LEU A 402 -3.43 19.04 5.33
C LEU A 402 -3.33 17.79 4.45
N SER A 403 -4.42 17.40 3.79
CA SER A 403 -4.48 16.24 2.87
C SER A 403 -3.71 16.45 1.56
N VAL A 404 -2.66 17.28 1.59
CA VAL A 404 -1.59 17.37 0.58
C VAL A 404 -0.48 16.34 0.86
N GLY A 405 -0.78 15.32 1.67
CA GLY A 405 0.13 14.25 2.10
C GLY A 405 0.78 13.45 0.95
N CYS A 406 0.18 13.48 -0.24
CA CYS A 406 0.80 12.90 -1.45
C CYS A 406 1.94 13.73 -2.05
N VAL A 407 2.10 15.00 -1.65
CA VAL A 407 3.17 15.90 -2.12
C VAL A 407 4.14 16.27 -0.99
N VAL A 408 3.69 16.22 0.27
CA VAL A 408 4.51 16.57 1.45
C VAL A 408 4.31 15.52 2.55
N ARG A 409 5.39 14.85 2.96
CA ARG A 409 5.38 13.88 4.08
C ARG A 409 5.06 14.61 5.39
N THR A 410 3.93 14.31 6.02
CA THR A 410 3.55 14.81 7.35
C THR A 410 3.61 13.71 8.40
N ASP A 411 4.02 14.07 9.62
CA ASP A 411 4.08 13.16 10.78
C ASP A 411 3.11 13.58 11.91
N PHE A 412 3.01 12.79 12.97
CA PHE A 412 2.17 13.12 14.13
C PHE A 412 2.52 14.48 14.75
N HIS A 413 3.80 14.91 14.71
CA HIS A 413 4.22 16.19 15.27
C HIS A 413 3.62 17.36 14.50
N ASP A 414 3.54 17.25 13.17
CA ASP A 414 2.88 18.27 12.33
C ASP A 414 1.39 18.39 12.65
N ARG A 415 0.70 17.25 12.82
CA ARG A 415 -0.71 17.21 13.22
C ARG A 415 -0.91 17.90 14.58
N LEU A 416 -0.10 17.55 15.58
CA LEU A 416 -0.15 18.17 16.90
C LEU A 416 0.04 19.69 16.85
N LEU A 417 1.00 20.18 16.03
CA LEU A 417 1.25 21.61 15.88
C LEU A 417 0.08 22.31 15.19
N VAL A 418 -0.44 21.79 14.09
CA VAL A 418 -1.53 22.45 13.37
C VAL A 418 -2.81 22.48 14.22
N SER A 419 -3.16 21.37 14.88
CA SER A 419 -4.32 21.30 15.77
C SER A 419 -4.22 22.27 16.96
N THR A 420 -3.01 22.55 17.45
CA THR A 420 -2.81 23.47 18.59
C THR A 420 -2.61 24.94 18.18
N ILE A 421 -1.97 25.22 17.04
CA ILE A 421 -1.69 26.57 16.54
C ILE A 421 -2.92 27.15 15.82
N GLY A 422 -3.68 26.33 15.08
CA GLY A 422 -4.85 26.76 14.32
C GLY A 422 -5.87 27.56 15.16
N PRO A 423 -6.29 27.05 16.33
CA PRO A 423 -7.19 27.79 17.21
C PRO A 423 -6.59 29.09 17.76
N ILE A 424 -5.27 29.13 18.03
CA ILE A 424 -4.57 30.35 18.47
C ILE A 424 -4.63 31.41 17.37
N VAL A 425 -4.36 31.02 16.11
CA VAL A 425 -4.47 31.92 14.95
C VAL A 425 -5.91 32.42 14.80
N GLY A 426 -6.91 31.54 14.96
CA GLY A 426 -8.33 31.92 14.98
C GLY A 426 -8.67 32.95 16.06
N LEU A 427 -8.17 32.76 17.28
CA LEU A 427 -8.33 33.72 18.37
C LEU A 427 -7.63 35.05 18.07
N MET A 428 -6.42 35.02 17.52
CA MET A 428 -5.68 36.22 17.12
C MET A 428 -6.47 37.01 16.07
N LEU A 429 -7.01 36.35 15.04
CA LEU A 429 -7.86 36.98 14.03
C LEU A 429 -9.10 37.63 14.65
N LEU A 430 -9.78 36.93 15.57
CA LEU A 430 -10.93 37.49 16.30
C LEU A 430 -10.55 38.70 17.17
N THR A 431 -9.36 38.72 17.78
CA THR A 431 -8.88 39.90 18.51
C THR A 431 -8.55 41.07 17.59
N CYS A 432 -8.00 40.80 16.40
CA CYS A 432 -7.74 41.82 15.39
C CYS A 432 -9.05 42.42 14.85
N THR A 433 -10.04 41.59 14.51
CA THR A 433 -11.35 42.09 14.05
C THR A 433 -12.06 42.88 15.14
N TYR A 434 -11.94 42.47 16.40
CA TYR A 434 -12.46 43.21 17.53
C TYR A 434 -11.78 44.59 17.66
N ALA A 435 -10.45 44.65 17.60
CA ALA A 435 -9.70 45.90 17.66
C ALA A 435 -10.04 46.86 16.51
N CYS A 436 -10.17 46.35 15.28
CA CYS A 436 -10.62 47.14 14.13
C CYS A 436 -12.06 47.65 14.32
N ALA A 437 -12.98 46.81 14.81
CA ALA A 437 -14.36 47.21 15.08
C ALA A 437 -14.45 48.27 16.19
N LEU A 438 -13.59 48.20 17.21
CA LEU A 438 -13.47 49.24 18.25
C LEU A 438 -13.03 50.59 17.66
N GLN A 439 -12.12 50.59 16.68
CA GLN A 439 -11.67 51.81 16.01
C GLN A 439 -12.74 52.41 15.09
N ILE A 440 -13.49 51.57 14.38
CA ILE A 440 -14.52 52.00 13.42
C ILE A 440 -15.77 52.56 14.13
N HIS A 441 -16.14 52.00 15.27
CA HIS A 441 -17.38 52.35 15.99
C HIS A 441 -17.16 53.24 17.23
N GLN A 442 -16.06 54.02 17.25
CA GLN A 442 -15.81 55.00 18.30
C GLN A 442 -16.97 56.01 18.39
N GLY A 443 -17.70 56.00 19.51
CA GLY A 443 -18.80 56.95 19.79
C GLY A 443 -20.22 56.36 19.84
N SER A 444 -20.43 55.09 19.47
CA SER A 444 -21.74 54.42 19.60
C SER A 444 -21.68 53.25 20.59
N SER A 445 -22.17 53.47 21.82
CA SER A 445 -22.19 52.45 22.88
C SER A 445 -23.05 51.23 22.53
N GLN A 446 -24.15 51.42 21.78
CA GLN A 446 -25.01 50.32 21.34
C GLN A 446 -24.32 49.40 20.30
N ASN A 447 -23.61 49.99 19.33
CA ASN A 447 -22.86 49.20 18.34
C ASN A 447 -21.70 48.45 19.00
N LEU A 448 -21.04 49.06 19.98
CA LEU A 448 -19.96 48.45 20.74
C LEU A 448 -20.43 47.20 21.51
N GLN A 449 -21.61 47.27 22.13
CA GLN A 449 -22.20 46.14 22.85
C GLN A 449 -22.58 44.99 21.90
N SER A 450 -23.09 45.30 20.70
CA SER A 450 -23.38 44.30 19.67
C SER A 450 -22.11 43.60 19.16
N VAL A 451 -21.04 44.37 18.92
CA VAL A 451 -19.71 43.85 18.54
C VAL A 451 -19.16 42.93 19.64
N TRP A 452 -19.22 43.35 20.91
CA TRP A 452 -18.79 42.53 22.05
C TRP A 452 -19.56 41.21 22.13
N ASN A 453 -20.89 41.26 22.05
CA ASN A 453 -21.74 40.06 22.14
C ASN A 453 -21.42 39.06 21.03
N LYS A 454 -21.22 39.52 19.79
CA LYS A 454 -20.86 38.68 18.65
C LYS A 454 -19.47 38.05 18.82
N HIS A 455 -18.46 38.83 19.23
CA HIS A 455 -17.10 38.31 19.40
C HIS A 455 -17.01 37.31 20.56
N VAL A 456 -17.65 37.58 21.70
CA VAL A 456 -17.71 36.63 22.81
C VAL A 456 -18.40 35.33 22.39
N SER A 457 -19.52 35.43 21.66
CA SER A 457 -20.24 34.24 21.16
C SER A 457 -19.37 33.44 20.18
N MET A 458 -18.65 34.10 19.27
CA MET A 458 -17.73 33.45 18.32
C MET A 458 -16.52 32.81 19.01
N VAL A 459 -15.95 33.45 20.03
CA VAL A 459 -14.85 32.86 20.83
C VAL A 459 -15.35 31.62 21.56
N LEU A 460 -16.52 31.69 22.21
CA LEU A 460 -17.10 30.53 22.89
C LEU A 460 -17.38 29.39 21.92
N LEU A 461 -17.96 29.70 20.75
CA LEU A 461 -18.20 28.73 19.68
C LEU A 461 -16.90 28.08 19.18
N LEU A 462 -15.87 28.87 18.90
CA LEU A 462 -14.55 28.37 18.48
C LEU A 462 -13.95 27.45 19.55
N THR A 463 -13.95 27.87 20.82
CA THR A 463 -13.43 27.04 21.93
C THR A 463 -14.21 25.74 22.11
N PHE A 464 -15.54 25.75 21.92
CA PHE A 464 -16.38 24.56 22.00
C PHE A 464 -16.03 23.55 20.89
N PHE A 465 -15.84 24.02 19.65
CA PHE A 465 -15.50 23.15 18.53
C PHE A 465 -14.12 22.51 18.66
N VAL A 466 -13.10 23.29 19.05
CA VAL A 466 -11.72 22.79 19.09
C VAL A 466 -11.45 21.92 20.32
N TYR A 467 -12.26 22.03 21.37
CA TYR A 467 -11.98 21.41 22.68
C TYR A 467 -11.75 19.91 22.61
N SER A 468 -12.70 19.16 22.03
CA SER A 468 -12.67 17.69 22.03
C SER A 468 -11.49 17.16 21.20
N ASN A 469 -11.41 17.59 19.94
CA ASN A 469 -10.39 17.12 18.99
C ASN A 469 -8.96 17.45 19.47
N VAL A 470 -8.72 18.71 19.88
CA VAL A 470 -7.39 19.12 20.35
C VAL A 470 -7.01 18.38 21.63
N SER A 471 -7.93 18.22 22.58
CA SER A 471 -7.65 17.50 23.82
C SER A 471 -7.26 16.04 23.55
N ALA A 472 -7.96 15.34 22.66
CA ALA A 472 -7.65 13.94 22.33
C ALA A 472 -6.26 13.78 21.71
N ILE A 473 -5.91 14.62 20.73
CA ILE A 473 -4.58 14.60 20.08
C ILE A 473 -3.47 14.86 21.10
N LEU A 474 -3.70 15.79 22.04
CA LEU A 474 -2.73 16.10 23.10
C LEU A 474 -2.46 14.91 24.03
N PHE A 475 -3.48 14.14 24.40
CA PHE A 475 -3.29 12.92 25.20
C PHE A 475 -2.62 11.80 24.38
N LYS A 476 -2.97 11.63 23.09
CA LYS A 476 -2.34 10.64 22.19
C LYS A 476 -0.81 10.81 22.13
N ALA A 477 -0.28 12.03 22.28
CA ALA A 477 1.16 12.31 22.30
C ALA A 477 1.94 11.59 23.43
N PHE A 478 1.26 11.09 24.47
CA PHE A 478 1.89 10.37 25.58
C PHE A 478 1.69 8.84 25.52
N ALA A 479 0.89 8.34 24.57
CA ALA A 479 0.54 6.92 24.47
C ALA A 479 1.61 6.14 23.68
N CYS A 480 2.64 5.67 24.40
CA CYS A 480 3.73 4.87 23.84
C CYS A 480 3.54 3.37 24.10
N GLU A 481 4.02 2.55 23.19
CA GLU A 481 3.98 1.08 23.25
C GLU A 481 5.38 0.49 23.03
N GLN A 482 5.68 -0.60 23.75
CA GLN A 482 6.97 -1.27 23.67
C GLN A 482 6.94 -2.35 22.60
N LEU A 483 7.82 -2.25 21.60
CA LEU A 483 7.99 -3.23 20.53
C LEU A 483 9.44 -3.69 20.50
N GLY A 484 9.70 -4.88 21.05
CA GLY A 484 11.06 -5.40 21.23
C GLY A 484 11.85 -4.61 22.28
N GLU A 485 13.03 -4.11 21.92
CA GLU A 485 13.89 -3.32 22.82
C GLU A 485 13.55 -1.82 22.85
N SER A 486 12.74 -1.34 21.89
CA SER A 486 12.45 0.09 21.69
C SER A 486 10.97 0.43 21.97
N ILE A 487 10.71 1.69 22.33
CA ILE A 487 9.34 2.20 22.54
C ILE A 487 8.92 3.16 21.43
N TYR A 488 7.73 2.97 20.89
CA TYR A 488 7.19 3.71 19.76
C TYR A 488 5.85 4.37 20.11
N LEU A 489 5.51 5.45 19.41
CA LEU A 489 4.24 6.15 19.60
C LEU A 489 3.10 5.35 18.96
N ARG A 490 2.06 5.00 19.73
CA ARG A 490 0.94 4.17 19.22
C ARG A 490 0.20 4.81 18.05
N SER A 491 0.04 6.13 18.07
CA SER A 491 -0.64 6.86 17.01
C SER A 491 0.20 7.05 15.75
N ASP A 492 1.52 6.82 15.81
CA ASP A 492 2.44 6.87 14.66
C ASP A 492 3.74 6.10 14.97
N TYR A 493 3.76 4.80 14.64
CA TYR A 493 4.89 3.90 14.92
C TYR A 493 6.19 4.26 14.20
N ARG A 494 6.19 5.26 13.30
CA ARG A 494 7.40 5.81 12.70
C ARG A 494 8.22 6.63 13.71
N ILE A 495 7.64 6.96 14.87
CA ILE A 495 8.23 7.84 15.87
C ILE A 495 8.63 7.02 17.10
N GLU A 496 9.93 6.96 17.37
CA GLU A 496 10.47 6.44 18.62
C GLU A 496 10.16 7.41 19.77
N CYS A 497 9.55 6.90 20.83
CA CYS A 497 9.16 7.71 21.98
C CYS A 497 10.35 8.24 22.78
N ASP A 498 11.49 7.53 22.76
CA ASP A 498 12.74 7.96 23.41
C ASP A 498 13.54 8.99 22.59
N SER A 499 13.12 9.28 21.36
CA SER A 499 13.77 10.29 20.53
C SER A 499 13.74 11.67 21.21
N PRO A 500 14.87 12.43 21.23
CA PRO A 500 14.90 13.80 21.75
C PRO A 500 13.87 14.73 21.11
N LYS A 501 13.56 14.53 19.82
CA LYS A 501 12.50 15.26 19.11
C LYS A 501 11.15 15.02 19.78
N HIS A 502 10.77 13.75 19.94
CA HIS A 502 9.47 13.39 20.51
C HIS A 502 9.34 13.81 21.99
N GLN A 503 10.42 13.73 22.78
CA GLN A 503 10.43 14.21 24.16
C GLN A 503 10.15 15.72 24.26
N ALA A 504 10.69 16.54 23.36
CA ALA A 504 10.35 17.96 23.29
C ALA A 504 8.86 18.19 22.96
N PHE A 505 8.30 17.37 22.06
CA PHE A 505 6.88 17.42 21.72
C PHE A 505 5.97 16.97 22.86
N LYS A 506 6.36 16.00 23.69
CA LYS A 506 5.63 15.63 24.92
C LYS A 506 5.58 16.79 25.92
N ILE A 507 6.68 17.51 26.09
CA ILE A 507 6.71 18.72 26.94
C ILE A 507 5.75 19.78 26.38
N ASN A 508 5.80 20.04 25.07
CA ASN A 508 4.88 20.98 24.41
C ASN A 508 3.40 20.55 24.58
N ALA A 509 3.09 19.28 24.36
CA ALA A 509 1.75 18.73 24.56
C ALA A 509 1.28 18.93 26.01
N GLY A 510 2.15 18.73 26.99
CA GLY A 510 1.84 18.97 28.41
C GLY A 510 1.43 20.42 28.70
N PHE A 511 2.15 21.40 28.15
CA PHE A 511 1.76 22.80 28.27
C PHE A 511 0.40 23.09 27.60
N MET A 512 0.17 22.50 26.43
CA MET A 512 -1.08 22.67 25.69
C MET A 512 -2.27 22.00 26.36
N ILE A 513 -2.09 20.89 27.12
CA ILE A 513 -3.15 20.29 27.94
C ILE A 513 -3.63 21.27 29.01
N VAL A 514 -2.70 21.98 29.68
CA VAL A 514 -3.07 23.00 30.67
C VAL A 514 -3.87 24.12 30.00
N LEU A 515 -3.47 24.55 28.81
CA LEU A 515 -4.13 25.63 28.07
C LEU A 515 -5.53 25.26 27.56
N TYR A 516 -5.67 24.11 26.89
CA TYR A 516 -6.90 23.71 26.21
C TYR A 516 -7.79 22.83 27.09
N THR A 517 -7.26 21.70 27.53
CA THR A 517 -8.02 20.67 28.26
C THR A 517 -8.49 21.16 29.63
N VAL A 518 -7.66 21.92 30.35
CA VAL A 518 -7.99 22.48 31.67
C VAL A 518 -8.45 23.94 31.57
N GLY A 519 -7.80 24.74 30.71
CA GLY A 519 -8.09 26.18 30.61
C GLY A 519 -9.50 26.49 30.09
N ILE A 520 -10.01 25.76 29.08
CA ILE A 520 -11.36 26.00 28.53
C ILE A 520 -12.46 25.69 29.56
N PRO A 521 -12.48 24.52 30.23
CA PRO A 521 -13.47 24.26 31.28
C PRO A 521 -13.37 25.24 32.45
N THR A 522 -12.16 25.67 32.82
CA THR A 522 -11.94 26.68 33.87
C THR A 522 -12.52 28.04 33.46
N LEU A 523 -12.36 28.43 32.18
CA LEU A 523 -12.97 29.63 31.62
C LEU A 523 -14.50 29.54 31.67
N TYR A 524 -15.09 28.42 31.22
CA TYR A 524 -16.53 28.22 31.24
C TYR A 524 -17.08 28.26 32.68
N ALA A 525 -16.42 27.55 33.61
CA ALA A 525 -16.74 27.61 35.02
C ALA A 525 -16.68 29.05 35.54
N GLY A 526 -15.59 29.78 35.28
CA GLY A 526 -15.43 31.17 35.70
C GLY A 526 -16.54 32.09 35.20
N LEU A 527 -16.95 31.95 33.93
CA LEU A 527 -18.04 32.75 33.34
C LEU A 527 -19.39 32.45 34.00
N VAL A 528 -19.69 31.17 34.19
CA VAL A 528 -21.01 30.72 34.65
C VAL A 528 -21.15 30.87 36.18
N PHE A 529 -20.11 30.57 36.97
CA PHE A 529 -20.16 30.71 38.43
C PHE A 529 -20.15 32.16 38.90
N ARG A 530 -19.52 33.06 38.15
CA ARG A 530 -19.54 34.50 38.44
C ARG A 530 -20.94 35.08 38.39
N ASP A 531 -21.74 34.65 37.42
CA ASP A 531 -23.10 35.16 37.19
C ASP A 531 -24.18 34.22 37.76
N ARG A 532 -23.81 33.24 38.62
CA ARG A 532 -24.68 32.20 39.20
C ARG A 532 -25.98 32.70 39.83
N HIS A 533 -25.95 33.90 40.41
CA HIS A 533 -27.11 34.49 41.09
C HIS A 533 -28.17 34.98 40.10
N LEU A 534 -27.76 35.33 38.88
CA LEU A 534 -28.63 35.71 37.79
C LEU A 534 -29.13 34.48 37.04
N LEU A 535 -28.26 33.48 36.82
CA LEU A 535 -28.60 32.24 36.10
C LEU A 535 -29.61 31.34 36.82
N LYS A 536 -29.76 31.50 38.14
CA LYS A 536 -30.76 30.78 38.95
C LYS A 536 -32.17 31.36 38.89
N LYS A 537 -32.37 32.58 38.36
CA LYS A 537 -33.69 33.23 38.23
C LYS A 537 -34.50 32.64 37.08
N ASP A 538 -35.78 32.98 36.92
CA ASP A 538 -36.61 32.51 35.81
C ASP A 538 -36.13 33.06 34.45
N GLU A 539 -36.44 32.36 33.36
CA GLU A 539 -35.85 32.58 32.02
C GLU A 539 -36.04 34.01 31.48
N ALA A 540 -37.20 34.63 31.75
CA ALA A 540 -37.51 36.00 31.35
C ALA A 540 -36.59 37.05 32.02
N ASP A 541 -36.13 36.81 33.24
CA ASP A 541 -35.29 37.75 34.00
C ASP A 541 -33.79 37.65 33.64
N ARG A 542 -33.40 36.65 32.82
CA ARG A 542 -31.99 36.39 32.47
C ARG A 542 -31.52 37.16 31.24
N GLU A 543 -32.42 37.39 30.29
CA GLU A 543 -32.08 37.98 28.98
C GLU A 543 -31.93 39.51 29.01
N ASP A 544 -32.35 40.16 30.12
CA ASP A 544 -32.28 41.61 30.31
C ASP A 544 -30.85 42.16 30.53
N THR A 545 -29.88 41.30 30.86
CA THR A 545 -28.49 41.73 31.10
C THR A 545 -27.60 41.41 29.88
N PRO A 546 -27.11 42.41 29.12
CA PRO A 546 -26.35 42.18 27.88
C PRO A 546 -25.14 41.24 27.99
N ARG A 547 -24.51 41.19 29.18
CA ARG A 547 -23.37 40.33 29.51
C ARG A 547 -23.75 38.85 29.67
N VAL A 548 -24.96 38.58 30.16
CA VAL A 548 -25.50 37.23 30.35
C VAL A 548 -25.90 36.66 28.98
N THR A 549 -26.47 37.50 28.11
CA THR A 549 -26.84 37.14 26.73
C THR A 549 -25.65 36.64 25.90
N SER A 550 -24.46 37.22 26.02
CA SER A 550 -23.26 36.80 25.25
C SER A 550 -22.75 35.40 25.64
N THR A 551 -23.12 34.89 26.80
CA THR A 551 -22.71 33.56 27.30
C THR A 551 -23.83 32.53 27.22
N SER A 552 -24.96 32.90 26.61
CA SER A 552 -26.18 32.09 26.55
C SER A 552 -25.95 30.68 26.00
N GLY A 553 -25.01 30.50 25.07
CA GLY A 553 -24.65 29.17 24.55
C GLY A 553 -24.20 28.16 25.61
N LEU A 554 -23.63 28.63 26.74
CA LEU A 554 -23.12 27.75 27.80
C LEU A 554 -24.18 27.30 28.81
N TRP A 555 -25.29 28.03 28.94
CA TRP A 555 -26.26 27.80 30.03
C TRP A 555 -27.72 27.74 29.58
N LYS A 556 -28.09 28.32 28.42
CA LYS A 556 -29.48 28.38 27.93
C LYS A 556 -30.10 27.01 27.62
N PRO A 557 -29.36 26.02 27.08
CA PRO A 557 -29.90 24.67 26.88
C PRO A 557 -30.25 23.95 28.19
N TYR A 558 -29.67 24.38 29.31
CA TYR A 558 -29.74 23.71 30.60
C TYR A 558 -30.74 24.35 31.56
N ARG A 559 -31.21 23.56 32.53
CA ARG A 559 -32.10 24.03 33.59
C ARG A 559 -31.36 24.95 34.57
N PRO A 560 -32.06 25.93 35.19
CA PRO A 560 -31.49 26.79 36.24
C PRO A 560 -30.76 26.03 37.37
N SER A 561 -31.24 24.84 37.75
CA SER A 561 -30.67 24.04 38.83
C SER A 561 -29.32 23.39 38.48
N VAL A 562 -29.02 23.26 37.19
CA VAL A 562 -27.82 22.57 36.65
C VAL A 562 -27.09 23.45 35.63
N PHE A 563 -27.01 24.76 35.90
CA PHE A 563 -26.40 25.75 35.00
C PHE A 563 -24.92 25.44 34.64
N TYR A 564 -24.22 24.63 35.44
CA TYR A 564 -22.79 24.30 35.29
C TYR A 564 -22.55 23.06 34.41
N TYR A 565 -23.60 22.47 33.85
CA TYR A 565 -23.54 21.17 33.20
C TYR A 565 -22.61 21.13 31.97
N GLU A 566 -22.44 22.25 31.25
CA GLU A 566 -21.45 22.35 30.15
C GLU A 566 -20.01 22.04 30.60
N VAL A 567 -19.63 22.46 31.82
CA VAL A 567 -18.30 22.18 32.38
C VAL A 567 -18.16 20.68 32.70
N PHE A 568 -19.26 20.05 33.13
CA PHE A 568 -19.29 18.61 33.41
C PHE A 568 -19.18 17.80 32.11
N GLU A 569 -19.87 18.21 31.04
CA GLU A 569 -19.75 17.64 29.69
C GLU A 569 -18.31 17.73 29.15
N CYS A 570 -17.62 18.85 29.36
CA CYS A 570 -16.20 18.96 28.99
C CYS A 570 -15.33 17.92 29.70
N GLY A 571 -15.47 17.77 31.03
CA GLY A 571 -14.70 16.80 31.80
C GLY A 571 -14.96 15.36 31.34
N TRP A 572 -16.21 15.07 30.97
CA TRP A 572 -16.61 13.78 30.41
C TRP A 572 -15.96 13.47 29.07
N ARG A 573 -15.99 14.43 28.13
CA ARG A 573 -15.35 14.28 26.80
C ARG A 573 -13.87 13.95 26.93
N VAL A 574 -13.14 14.63 27.83
CA VAL A 574 -11.71 14.37 28.06
C VAL A 574 -11.45 13.02 28.71
N LEU A 575 -12.31 12.59 29.64
CA LEU A 575 -12.18 11.28 30.29
C LEU A 575 -12.21 10.16 29.24
N LEU A 576 -13.20 10.19 28.35
CA LEU A 576 -13.37 9.18 27.30
C LEU A 576 -12.35 9.30 26.17
N ALA A 577 -12.09 10.51 25.69
CA ALA A 577 -11.24 10.76 24.52
C ALA A 577 -9.75 10.64 24.82
N GLY A 578 -9.34 11.02 26.03
CA GLY A 578 -7.94 11.21 26.39
C GLY A 578 -7.45 10.22 27.45
N VAL A 579 -8.16 10.12 28.57
CA VAL A 579 -7.67 9.35 29.73
C VAL A 579 -7.80 7.84 29.53
N VAL A 580 -8.91 7.40 28.93
CA VAL A 580 -9.18 5.97 28.68
C VAL A 580 -8.11 5.32 27.76
N VAL A 581 -7.45 6.08 26.88
CA VAL A 581 -6.37 5.61 26.00
C VAL A 581 -5.24 4.92 26.78
N PHE A 582 -5.02 5.30 28.05
CA PHE A 582 -3.96 4.75 28.90
C PHE A 582 -4.39 3.54 29.73
N ILE A 583 -5.68 3.22 29.78
CA ILE A 583 -6.22 2.16 30.64
C ILE A 583 -6.23 0.84 29.86
N TYR A 584 -5.37 -0.11 30.25
CA TYR A 584 -5.27 -1.45 29.64
C TYR A 584 -5.30 -1.45 28.11
N PRO A 585 -4.38 -0.72 27.48
CA PRO A 585 -4.50 -0.40 26.07
C PRO A 585 -4.58 -1.63 25.16
N ASP A 586 -5.37 -1.53 24.09
CA ASP A 586 -5.57 -2.55 23.05
C ASP A 586 -6.19 -3.87 23.54
N THR A 587 -6.66 -3.90 24.79
CA THR A 587 -7.31 -5.07 25.39
C THR A 587 -8.83 -4.92 25.48
N ALA A 588 -9.56 -6.04 25.56
CA ALA A 588 -10.99 -6.02 25.85
C ALA A 588 -11.34 -5.35 27.20
N ALA A 589 -10.41 -5.35 28.16
CA ALA A 589 -10.61 -4.70 29.46
C ALA A 589 -10.76 -3.17 29.32
N GLN A 590 -10.05 -2.56 28.37
CA GLN A 590 -10.22 -1.13 28.06
C GLN A 590 -11.64 -0.82 27.61
N ILE A 591 -12.18 -1.60 26.67
CA ILE A 591 -13.56 -1.42 26.18
C ILE A 591 -14.57 -1.64 27.30
N ALA A 592 -14.36 -2.65 28.15
CA ALA A 592 -15.23 -2.91 29.29
C ALA A 592 -15.24 -1.74 30.30
N VAL A 593 -14.07 -1.15 30.60
CA VAL A 593 -13.97 0.04 31.46
C VAL A 593 -14.65 1.24 30.80
N THR A 594 -14.44 1.47 29.50
CA THR A 594 -15.12 2.52 28.73
C THR A 594 -16.63 2.36 28.77
N LEU A 595 -17.14 1.13 28.63
CA LEU A 595 -18.55 0.80 28.71
C LEU A 595 -19.13 1.09 30.11
N MET A 596 -18.43 0.72 31.18
CA MET A 596 -18.83 1.02 32.56
C MET A 596 -18.88 2.52 32.82
N ILE A 597 -17.87 3.24 32.34
CA ILE A 597 -17.79 4.69 32.40
C ILE A 597 -19.01 5.25 31.67
N ALA A 598 -19.26 4.88 30.40
CA ALA A 598 -20.38 5.36 29.59
C ALA A 598 -21.75 5.10 30.26
N PHE A 599 -21.92 3.95 30.89
CA PHE A 599 -23.13 3.62 31.64
C PHE A 599 -23.33 4.52 32.87
N ALA A 600 -22.26 4.80 33.62
CA ALA A 600 -22.33 5.73 34.76
C ALA A 600 -22.79 7.13 34.31
N PHE A 601 -22.39 7.56 33.11
CA PHE A 601 -22.81 8.83 32.56
C PHE A 601 -24.28 8.86 32.13
N VAL A 602 -24.81 7.75 31.61
CA VAL A 602 -26.26 7.60 31.38
C VAL A 602 -27.02 7.81 32.70
N ILE A 603 -26.57 7.18 33.79
CA ILE A 603 -27.19 7.34 35.12
C ILE A 603 -27.13 8.80 35.58
N VAL A 604 -25.95 9.44 35.50
CA VAL A 604 -25.78 10.82 35.95
C VAL A 604 -26.63 11.79 35.13
N SER A 605 -26.65 11.65 33.81
CA SER A 605 -27.45 12.49 32.91
C SER A 605 -28.96 12.31 33.13
N GLU A 606 -29.42 11.10 33.45
CA GLU A 606 -30.82 10.84 33.81
C GLU A 606 -31.20 11.43 35.18
N VAL A 607 -30.34 11.29 36.19
CA VAL A 607 -30.57 11.83 37.54
C VAL A 607 -30.59 13.36 37.52
N LEU A 608 -29.67 13.98 36.77
CA LEU A 608 -29.60 15.43 36.67
C LEU A 608 -30.66 16.01 35.72
N SER A 609 -31.11 15.24 34.72
CA SER A 609 -32.04 15.67 33.66
C SER A 609 -31.76 17.11 33.19
N PRO A 610 -30.54 17.37 32.66
CA PRO A 610 -29.96 18.70 32.66
C PRO A 610 -30.63 19.68 31.68
N TYR A 611 -31.14 19.19 30.55
CA TYR A 611 -31.73 20.04 29.52
C TYR A 611 -33.14 20.54 29.90
N SER A 612 -33.46 21.77 29.52
CA SER A 612 -34.75 22.41 29.75
C SER A 612 -35.81 21.88 28.77
N SER A 613 -35.47 21.86 27.49
CA SER A 613 -36.28 21.32 26.40
C SER A 613 -36.57 19.82 26.57
N LYS A 614 -37.75 19.37 26.13
CA LYS A 614 -38.09 17.94 26.09
C LYS A 614 -37.35 17.22 24.96
N TRP A 615 -37.13 17.91 23.84
CA TRP A 615 -36.45 17.36 22.66
C TRP A 615 -34.97 17.14 22.93
N ASP A 616 -34.27 18.15 23.42
CA ASP A 616 -32.83 18.10 23.72
C ASP A 616 -32.52 17.01 24.77
N ARG A 617 -33.40 16.85 25.77
CA ARG A 617 -33.31 15.72 26.73
C ARG A 617 -33.42 14.37 26.05
N TRP A 618 -34.31 14.24 25.08
CA TRP A 618 -34.52 12.99 24.36
C TRP A 618 -33.36 12.68 23.41
N VAL A 619 -32.84 13.68 22.70
CA VAL A 619 -31.64 13.56 21.84
C VAL A 619 -30.43 13.15 22.66
N ASN A 620 -30.18 13.82 23.79
CA ASN A 620 -29.06 13.49 24.68
C ASN A 620 -29.16 12.05 25.22
N ARG A 621 -30.36 11.63 25.65
CA ARG A 621 -30.61 10.25 26.09
C ARG A 621 -30.32 9.25 24.97
N MET A 622 -30.82 9.48 23.76
CA MET A 622 -30.59 8.59 22.63
C MET A 622 -29.11 8.54 22.24
N GLY A 623 -28.39 9.67 22.28
CA GLY A 623 -26.94 9.70 22.05
C GLY A 623 -26.16 8.83 23.04
N HIS A 624 -26.49 8.90 24.34
CA HIS A 624 -25.86 8.05 25.35
C HIS A 624 -26.17 6.56 25.15
N VAL A 625 -27.41 6.23 24.79
CA VAL A 625 -27.81 4.85 24.49
C VAL A 625 -27.06 4.32 23.26
N VAL A 626 -26.91 5.13 22.21
CA VAL A 626 -26.14 4.76 21.01
C VAL A 626 -24.68 4.51 21.38
N VAL A 627 -24.02 5.42 22.11
CA VAL A 627 -22.63 5.22 22.57
C VAL A 627 -22.48 3.94 23.39
N PHE A 628 -23.43 3.68 24.31
CA PHE A 628 -23.42 2.46 25.12
C PHE A 628 -23.56 1.19 24.26
N VAL A 629 -24.52 1.16 23.33
CA VAL A 629 -24.73 0.02 22.41
C VAL A 629 -23.50 -0.17 21.53
N SER A 630 -22.92 0.90 21.00
CA SER A 630 -21.69 0.85 20.20
C SER A 630 -20.53 0.26 20.98
N MET A 631 -20.32 0.68 22.22
CA MET A 631 -19.23 0.15 23.07
C MET A 631 -19.47 -1.30 23.46
N PHE A 632 -20.72 -1.69 23.66
CA PHE A 632 -21.08 -3.07 23.96
C PHE A 632 -20.81 -3.98 22.76
N VAL A 633 -21.23 -3.58 21.55
CA VAL A 633 -20.92 -4.34 20.33
C VAL A 633 -19.40 -4.35 20.06
N ALA A 634 -18.70 -3.24 20.29
CA ALA A 634 -17.24 -3.19 20.18
C ALA A 634 -16.54 -4.20 21.12
N LEU A 635 -17.06 -4.38 22.34
CA LEU A 635 -16.55 -5.40 23.27
C LEU A 635 -16.81 -6.82 22.75
N LEU A 636 -17.99 -7.09 22.20
CA LEU A 636 -18.33 -8.39 21.61
C LEU A 636 -17.45 -8.72 20.40
N LEU A 637 -17.16 -7.72 19.57
CA LEU A 637 -16.23 -7.84 18.44
C LEU A 637 -14.79 -8.07 18.93
N LYS A 638 -14.36 -7.41 20.01
CA LYS A 638 -12.99 -7.57 20.55
C LYS A 638 -12.74 -8.90 21.25
N VAL A 639 -13.76 -9.46 21.92
CA VAL A 639 -13.67 -10.73 22.66
C VAL A 639 -13.92 -11.94 21.74
N ASP A 640 -14.06 -11.71 20.43
CA ASP A 640 -14.20 -12.75 19.43
C ASP A 640 -15.41 -13.68 19.64
N VAL A 641 -16.51 -13.13 20.18
CA VAL A 641 -17.80 -13.83 20.29
C VAL A 641 -18.52 -13.86 18.93
N ALA A 642 -17.99 -13.16 17.92
CA ALA A 642 -18.58 -13.01 16.59
C ALA A 642 -18.21 -14.11 15.59
N ASP A 643 -17.21 -14.95 15.90
CA ASP A 643 -16.78 -16.08 15.06
C ASP A 643 -17.66 -17.34 15.19
N GLU A 644 -18.71 -17.31 16.02
CA GLU A 644 -19.63 -18.44 16.17
C GLU A 644 -20.57 -18.68 14.97
N ASP A 645 -20.72 -17.76 14.01
CA ASP A 645 -21.40 -17.98 12.71
C ASP A 645 -21.42 -16.70 11.84
N ALA A 646 -21.36 -16.83 10.50
CA ALA A 646 -21.47 -15.70 9.56
C ALA A 646 -22.80 -14.91 9.67
N SER A 647 -23.82 -15.47 10.33
CA SER A 647 -25.07 -14.77 10.65
C SER A 647 -24.91 -13.77 11.80
N SER A 648 -24.03 -14.02 12.76
CA SER A 648 -23.84 -13.18 13.96
C SER A 648 -23.18 -11.85 13.60
N GLN A 649 -22.17 -11.87 12.71
CA GLN A 649 -21.52 -10.67 12.18
C GLN A 649 -22.51 -9.73 11.48
N LYS A 650 -23.44 -10.26 10.67
CA LYS A 650 -24.48 -9.48 10.00
C LYS A 650 -25.46 -8.83 10.99
N VAL A 651 -25.75 -9.49 12.11
CA VAL A 651 -26.62 -8.93 13.16
C VAL A 651 -25.92 -7.76 13.86
N PHE A 652 -24.65 -7.90 14.22
CA PHE A 652 -23.89 -6.80 14.84
C PHE A 652 -23.75 -5.59 13.92
N GLU A 653 -23.47 -5.83 12.63
CA GLU A 653 -23.46 -4.81 11.58
C GLU A 653 -24.81 -4.08 11.49
N SER A 654 -25.90 -4.85 11.38
CA SER A 654 -27.25 -4.29 11.26
C SER A 654 -27.66 -3.46 12.48
N VAL A 655 -27.31 -3.90 13.69
CA VAL A 655 -27.61 -3.20 14.95
C VAL A 655 -26.84 -1.88 15.01
N LEU A 656 -25.54 -1.88 14.68
CA LEU A 656 -24.70 -0.68 14.67
C LEU A 656 -25.19 0.36 13.65
N VAL A 657 -25.46 -0.07 12.42
CA VAL A 657 -25.96 0.80 11.34
C VAL A 657 -27.33 1.36 11.73
N ALA A 658 -28.26 0.53 12.19
CA ALA A 658 -29.60 0.98 12.59
C ALA A 658 -29.54 2.00 13.73
N ALA A 659 -28.71 1.78 14.75
CA ALA A 659 -28.57 2.69 15.89
C ALA A 659 -28.11 4.09 15.45
N HIS A 660 -27.09 4.18 14.60
CA HIS A 660 -26.54 5.47 14.14
C HIS A 660 -27.45 6.15 13.11
N VAL A 661 -28.06 5.39 12.19
CA VAL A 661 -29.03 5.93 11.22
C VAL A 661 -30.25 6.50 11.95
N CYS A 662 -30.78 5.80 12.97
CA CYS A 662 -31.87 6.31 13.78
C CYS A 662 -31.50 7.63 14.48
N MET A 663 -30.29 7.75 15.03
CA MET A 663 -29.80 8.98 15.64
C MET A 663 -29.74 10.13 14.62
N VAL A 664 -29.18 9.88 13.43
CA VAL A 664 -29.08 10.88 12.36
C VAL A 664 -30.47 11.34 11.91
N LEU A 665 -31.41 10.42 11.73
CA LEU A 665 -32.79 10.75 11.36
C LEU A 665 -33.46 11.63 12.41
N VAL A 666 -33.24 11.37 13.70
CA VAL A 666 -33.76 12.22 14.79
C VAL A 666 -33.24 13.65 14.70
N VAL A 667 -31.92 13.81 14.50
CA VAL A 667 -31.30 15.14 14.37
C VAL A 667 -31.80 15.87 13.11
N VAL A 668 -31.97 15.16 12.00
CA VAL A 668 -32.51 15.74 10.76
C VAL A 668 -33.97 16.18 10.94
N ILE A 669 -34.80 15.36 11.58
CA ILE A 669 -36.19 15.72 11.89
C ILE A 669 -36.23 16.97 12.77
N GLU A 670 -35.39 17.06 13.79
CA GLU A 670 -35.28 18.24 14.64
C GLU A 670 -34.91 19.49 13.84
N ALA A 671 -33.89 19.41 12.99
CA ALA A 671 -33.47 20.52 12.14
C ALA A 671 -34.60 20.98 11.19
N ILE A 672 -35.37 20.04 10.63
CA ILE A 672 -36.54 20.34 9.78
C ILE A 672 -37.66 21.00 10.60
N VAL A 673 -37.95 20.49 11.79
CA VAL A 673 -38.98 21.04 12.68
C VAL A 673 -38.61 22.47 13.10
N LEU A 674 -37.37 22.71 13.51
CA LEU A 674 -36.87 24.04 13.88
C LEU A 674 -36.92 25.02 12.69
N THR A 675 -36.50 24.61 11.51
CA THR A 675 -36.54 25.47 10.31
C THR A 675 -37.96 25.74 9.83
N SER A 676 -38.89 24.80 9.99
CA SER A 676 -40.32 25.01 9.70
C SER A 676 -40.99 25.95 10.71
N SER A 677 -40.62 25.83 11.99
CA SER A 677 -41.07 26.70 13.09
C SER A 677 -40.54 28.14 13.00
N LEU A 678 -39.43 28.38 12.29
CA LEU A 678 -38.87 29.71 12.06
C LEU A 678 -39.48 30.41 10.84
N ARG A 679 -40.17 29.67 9.96
CA ARG A 679 -40.81 30.19 8.74
C ARG A 679 -42.31 30.49 8.89
N GLY A 680 -42.96 30.00 9.94
CA GLY A 680 -44.34 30.31 10.31
C GLY A 680 -44.38 31.21 11.52
#